data_AF-A0A543PUL1-F1
#
_entry.id   AF-A0A543PUL1-F1
#
_cell.length_a   1.000
_cell.length_b   1.000
_cell.length_c   1.000
_cell.angle_alpha   90.00
_cell.angle_beta   90.00
_cell.angle_gamma   90.00
#
_symmetry.space_group_name_H-M   'P 1'
#
loop_
_entity.id
_entity.type
_entity.pdbx_description
1 polymer ?
#
loop_
_entity_poly.entity_id
_entity_poly.type
_entity_poly.pdbx_seq_one_letter_code
_entity_poly.pdbx_strand_id
1 'polypeptide(L)'
;MPGHFTHIYTARRVSDLLTSGEFTDWPQVQGHEILAKYPPQFCGEVMAKWEKYAAVGAIGPDLFFFSQDWSNDILGPRSDLIMLGLASYYYFDAAAEDDWEPLLVILAEVDSTMAGILRFLIKLNKIWQDFVKGWNATIGPFVDAVGDLVDDLTGGILSSAKTVLEEFLLAIKNLGEEWITDYAGIWDMMNTVVQKGYPEENFLWSDMLHYRRTSATCQALVAQAEKYHDGTETGGDQFQQFFAFALGYIVHVGTDTIAHSFVNEQCGGPYRDHPTRHHLIENHIDAWNYRQGGADGTIPTDPWARTDDYPDLSMSALWFMVQLTPDDPAGKQRPALTGDPDTDKAALDVDGEMPSWLSEGIVAALIDTFADHPHPTIYQGDAFQSSIDAGLLTQVVKGATGHGLDGPFQEVLDGIAPPPPFAVPKGFPLPWEVATAYRLMITLYKLNFGGSWELSKPRKPDFVIVPPLSDFTNLAQPPDFSGVDSSNPIEDVCDVFIALVEWLVKEISDAIKLLGDLIKMLLSPGTYLIRLGLYELAMKIWDVAQKTHNIMAHTGIHIPHGEQRYADDGELRLPNEIDLPLITLGETVDGAFLAALGDAIDPFGNLDQNTGVIVSHSVHDPNYPYYPVTRYRPGHDPEGWEYHRPWAYPSTSEFTTDGNHNTEIPNPTELYNPYACDPSAVRTDGEVSIPITSQKPTRPGPYREGTRPDQVFFRTGGGHDAQARFLYEHAQTPWQTDLVNERLFGRASKGLSPLGDPVPFSAYLIGQLANPTGYTTQFNLDADRAYAYLTWDWIRDPKGDATTKLGVHFAPPVVSPQLAELPNTSGKWDQSGQSAMQLHYVDPPSPGDVIGVRPGPKRARKTTTAKQGGASTARRTRTPRGGQS
;
A
#
# COMPACT_ATOMS: atom_id res chain seq x y z
N MET A 1 -0.83 6.12 -3.70
CA MET A 1 -1.94 5.76 -2.79
C MET A 1 -1.92 4.25 -2.60
N PRO A 2 -2.02 3.69 -1.38
CA PRO A 2 -1.95 2.24 -1.19
C PRO A 2 -3.05 1.54 -1.97
N GLY A 3 -2.80 0.27 -2.32
CA GLY A 3 -3.74 -0.55 -3.07
C GLY A 3 -4.94 -1.02 -2.24
N HIS A 4 -6.01 -0.23 -2.18
CA HIS A 4 -7.20 -0.56 -1.39
C HIS A 4 -8.26 -1.41 -2.13
N PHE A 5 -8.15 -1.64 -3.45
CA PHE A 5 -9.11 -2.47 -4.18
C PHE A 5 -9.06 -3.93 -3.72
N THR A 6 -7.87 -4.52 -3.59
CA THR A 6 -7.68 -5.90 -3.14
C THR A 6 -8.34 -6.15 -1.78
N HIS A 7 -8.22 -5.18 -0.87
CA HIS A 7 -8.84 -5.20 0.45
C HIS A 7 -10.37 -5.20 0.38
N ILE A 8 -10.95 -4.23 -0.32
CA ILE A 8 -12.40 -4.10 -0.46
C ILE A 8 -12.99 -5.33 -1.17
N TYR A 9 -12.32 -5.80 -2.24
CA TYR A 9 -12.72 -7.01 -2.95
C TYR A 9 -12.67 -8.24 -2.03
N THR A 10 -11.63 -8.38 -1.21
CA THR A 10 -11.52 -9.47 -0.23
C THR A 10 -12.68 -9.43 0.77
N ALA A 11 -13.04 -8.25 1.29
CA ALA A 11 -14.17 -8.11 2.21
C ALA A 11 -15.50 -8.56 1.59
N ARG A 12 -15.73 -8.28 0.29
CA ARG A 12 -16.89 -8.77 -0.44
C ARG A 12 -16.87 -10.30 -0.58
N ARG A 13 -15.72 -10.89 -0.93
CA ARG A 13 -15.57 -12.35 -1.03
C ARG A 13 -15.74 -13.06 0.32
N VAL A 14 -15.30 -12.44 1.42
CA VAL A 14 -15.55 -12.93 2.78
C VAL A 14 -17.05 -12.89 3.08
N SER A 15 -17.72 -11.78 2.77
CA SER A 15 -19.17 -11.66 2.90
C SER A 15 -19.92 -12.75 2.13
N ASP A 16 -19.53 -13.01 0.88
CA ASP A 16 -20.10 -14.07 0.03
C ASP A 16 -19.89 -15.47 0.65
N LEU A 17 -18.67 -15.77 1.10
CA LEU A 17 -18.30 -17.05 1.72
C LEU A 17 -19.06 -17.30 3.03
N LEU A 18 -19.23 -16.27 3.85
CA LEU A 18 -19.96 -16.37 5.12
C LEU A 18 -21.47 -16.54 4.89
N THR A 19 -22.03 -15.81 3.92
CA THR A 19 -23.45 -15.87 3.58
C THR A 19 -23.85 -17.19 2.94
N SER A 20 -22.95 -17.85 2.19
CA SER A 20 -23.22 -19.15 1.56
C SER A 20 -23.49 -20.27 2.59
N GLY A 21 -22.99 -20.11 3.82
CA GLY A 21 -23.05 -21.11 4.87
C GLY A 21 -22.12 -22.31 4.66
N GLU A 22 -21.23 -22.24 3.67
CA GLU A 22 -20.27 -23.31 3.36
C GLU A 22 -18.97 -23.20 4.18
N PHE A 23 -18.75 -22.09 4.89
CA PHE A 23 -17.57 -21.89 5.72
C PHE A 23 -17.59 -22.80 6.96
N THR A 24 -16.61 -23.70 7.05
CA THR A 24 -16.57 -24.75 8.09
C THR A 24 -15.51 -24.51 9.17
N ASP A 25 -14.55 -23.59 8.93
CA ASP A 25 -13.47 -23.26 9.87
C ASP A 25 -13.88 -22.14 10.85
N TRP A 26 -15.13 -22.17 11.29
CA TRP A 26 -15.62 -21.26 12.33
C TRP A 26 -15.26 -21.81 13.72
N PRO A 27 -14.79 -20.99 14.67
CA PRO A 27 -14.32 -21.48 15.95
C PRO A 27 -15.39 -22.30 16.69
N GLN A 28 -15.05 -23.57 16.95
CA GLN A 28 -15.84 -24.47 17.76
C GLN A 28 -15.54 -24.20 19.24
N VAL A 29 -16.35 -23.37 19.90
CA VAL A 29 -16.17 -23.07 21.31
C VAL A 29 -16.45 -24.34 22.12
N GLN A 30 -15.41 -24.97 22.67
CA GLN A 30 -15.53 -26.24 23.41
C GLN A 30 -16.54 -26.10 24.55
N GLY A 31 -17.60 -26.92 24.50
CA GLY A 31 -18.48 -27.19 25.63
C GLY A 31 -19.81 -26.42 25.67
N HIS A 32 -20.03 -25.41 24.82
CA HIS A 32 -21.30 -24.69 24.78
C HIS A 32 -21.60 -24.14 23.37
N GLU A 33 -22.60 -24.69 22.68
CA GLU A 33 -23.21 -24.13 21.45
C GLU A 33 -23.78 -22.69 21.64
N ILE A 34 -23.72 -22.13 22.85
CA ILE A 34 -24.39 -20.90 23.29
C ILE A 34 -23.48 -19.64 23.22
N LEU A 35 -22.19 -19.75 22.84
CA LEU A 35 -21.22 -18.63 22.95
C LEU A 35 -20.73 -18.01 21.63
N ALA A 36 -21.05 -18.57 20.46
CA ALA A 36 -20.86 -17.84 19.19
C ALA A 36 -21.99 -16.81 19.06
N LYS A 37 -21.77 -15.62 19.65
CA LYS A 37 -22.73 -14.50 19.66
C LYS A 37 -23.18 -14.14 18.24
N TYR A 38 -22.25 -14.16 17.30
CA TYR A 38 -22.49 -13.86 15.90
C TYR A 38 -22.15 -15.08 15.04
N PRO A 39 -23.15 -15.76 14.45
CA PRO A 39 -22.90 -16.87 13.52
C PRO A 39 -22.35 -16.37 12.18
N PRO A 40 -21.68 -17.22 11.39
CA PRO A 40 -21.05 -16.81 10.13
C PRO A 40 -22.04 -16.14 9.17
N GLN A 41 -23.22 -16.73 8.96
CA GLN A 41 -24.22 -16.17 8.05
C GLN A 41 -24.67 -14.76 8.46
N PHE A 42 -24.81 -14.50 9.76
CA PHE A 42 -25.18 -13.16 10.24
C PHE A 42 -24.08 -12.14 9.93
N CYS A 43 -22.81 -12.48 10.17
CA CYS A 43 -21.69 -11.60 9.81
C CYS A 43 -21.66 -11.30 8.30
N GLY A 44 -21.85 -12.34 7.46
CA GLY A 44 -21.94 -12.18 6.01
C GLY A 44 -23.11 -11.30 5.58
N GLU A 45 -24.31 -11.52 6.13
CA GLU A 45 -25.50 -10.73 5.82
C GLU A 45 -25.34 -9.25 6.22
N VAL A 46 -24.70 -8.98 7.36
CA VAL A 46 -24.42 -7.60 7.81
C VAL A 46 -23.42 -6.92 6.87
N MET A 47 -22.33 -7.59 6.50
CA MET A 47 -21.36 -7.06 5.54
C MET A 47 -22.00 -6.80 4.18
N ALA A 48 -22.87 -7.70 3.70
CA ALA A 48 -23.58 -7.53 2.43
C ALA A 48 -24.60 -6.38 2.47
N LYS A 49 -25.34 -6.23 3.58
CA LYS A 49 -26.34 -5.15 3.76
C LYS A 49 -25.65 -3.77 3.81
N TRP A 50 -24.51 -3.69 4.49
CA TRP A 50 -23.77 -2.45 4.73
C TRP A 50 -22.40 -2.50 4.04
N GLU A 51 -22.40 -2.83 2.74
CA GLU A 51 -21.18 -3.10 1.95
C GLU A 51 -20.16 -1.97 2.02
N LYS A 52 -20.61 -0.71 2.05
CA LYS A 52 -19.73 0.46 2.09
C LYS A 52 -19.06 0.65 3.44
N TYR A 53 -19.77 0.36 4.53
CA TYR A 53 -19.17 0.38 5.87
C TYR A 53 -18.12 -0.73 5.98
N ALA A 54 -18.42 -1.92 5.47
CA ALA A 54 -17.44 -3.01 5.40
C ALA A 54 -16.24 -2.65 4.50
N ALA A 55 -16.45 -1.95 3.39
CA ALA A 55 -15.38 -1.46 2.51
C ALA A 55 -14.49 -0.42 3.20
N VAL A 56 -15.07 0.57 3.88
CA VAL A 56 -14.31 1.55 4.69
C VAL A 56 -13.57 0.85 5.82
N GLY A 57 -14.19 -0.14 6.46
CA GLY A 57 -13.54 -1.00 7.43
C GLY A 57 -12.35 -1.76 6.84
N ALA A 58 -12.46 -2.27 5.61
CA ALA A 58 -11.41 -3.02 4.93
C ALA A 58 -10.22 -2.16 4.48
N ILE A 59 -10.37 -0.84 4.40
CA ILE A 59 -9.23 0.09 4.33
C ILE A 59 -8.44 0.02 5.65
N GLY A 60 -9.14 -0.19 6.77
CA GLY A 60 -8.51 -0.54 8.04
C GLY A 60 -7.64 0.58 8.64
N PRO A 61 -6.48 0.23 9.23
CA PRO A 61 -5.42 1.14 9.64
C PRO A 61 -5.03 2.20 8.60
N ASP A 62 -5.13 1.90 7.30
CA ASP A 62 -4.68 2.80 6.23
C ASP A 62 -5.45 4.11 6.18
N LEU A 63 -6.65 4.15 6.77
CA LEU A 63 -7.41 5.38 6.95
C LEU A 63 -6.57 6.44 7.69
N PHE A 64 -5.72 6.02 8.62
CA PHE A 64 -4.89 6.93 9.41
C PHE A 64 -3.67 7.44 8.65
N PHE A 65 -3.27 6.83 7.51
CA PHE A 65 -2.35 7.51 6.59
C PHE A 65 -2.89 8.89 6.27
N PHE A 66 -4.19 9.04 6.03
CA PHE A 66 -4.85 10.31 5.74
C PHE A 66 -4.91 11.31 6.92
N SER A 67 -4.35 10.94 8.07
CA SER A 67 -4.24 11.78 9.27
C SER A 67 -2.84 12.41 9.42
N GLN A 68 -2.20 12.75 8.29
CA GLN A 68 -0.84 13.31 8.19
C GLN A 68 0.29 12.32 8.50
N ASP A 69 -0.02 11.03 8.48
CA ASP A 69 0.92 9.96 8.82
C ASP A 69 1.86 9.59 7.64
N TRP A 70 1.91 10.42 6.58
CA TRP A 70 2.92 10.34 5.51
C TRP A 70 4.08 11.33 5.70
N SER A 71 4.14 12.05 6.83
CA SER A 71 5.23 12.98 7.07
C SER A 71 6.54 12.23 7.34
N ASN A 72 7.60 12.67 6.65
CA ASN A 72 8.99 12.26 6.90
C ASN A 72 9.43 12.39 8.37
N ASP A 73 8.81 13.33 9.10
CA ASP A 73 9.12 13.65 10.48
C ASP A 73 7.87 13.67 11.35
N ILE A 74 8.06 13.44 12.66
CA ILE A 74 6.96 13.39 13.60
C ILE A 74 6.57 14.82 13.95
N LEU A 75 5.43 15.27 13.42
CA LEU A 75 4.91 16.63 13.56
C LEU A 75 4.53 17.00 14.99
N GLY A 76 4.18 16.00 15.81
CA GLY A 76 3.75 16.22 17.20
C GLY A 76 2.48 17.07 17.26
N PRO A 77 2.34 18.01 18.22
CA PRO A 77 1.15 18.84 18.39
C PRO A 77 0.75 19.71 17.18
N ARG A 78 1.59 19.78 16.14
CA ARG A 78 1.22 20.44 14.88
C ARG A 78 0.19 19.64 14.10
N SER A 79 0.10 18.32 14.30
CA SER A 79 -0.90 17.46 13.64
C SER A 79 -2.31 17.98 13.87
N ASP A 80 -2.66 18.37 15.11
CA ASP A 80 -3.99 18.88 15.42
C ASP A 80 -4.32 20.17 14.63
N LEU A 81 -3.35 21.08 14.47
CA LEU A 81 -3.52 22.34 13.72
C LEU A 81 -3.74 22.10 12.22
N ILE A 82 -3.02 21.14 11.64
CA ILE A 82 -3.17 20.76 10.24
C ILE A 82 -4.54 20.14 10.00
N MET A 83 -4.96 19.21 10.87
CA MET A 83 -6.27 18.59 10.77
C MET A 83 -7.39 19.62 10.90
N LEU A 84 -7.24 20.62 11.79
CA LEU A 84 -8.19 21.74 11.88
C LEU A 84 -8.23 22.58 10.59
N GLY A 85 -7.07 22.79 9.95
CA GLY A 85 -6.98 23.41 8.63
C GLY A 85 -7.75 22.66 7.56
N LEU A 86 -7.55 21.34 7.47
CA LEU A 86 -8.28 20.48 6.54
C LEU A 86 -9.77 20.42 6.82
N ALA A 87 -10.18 20.30 8.08
CA ALA A 87 -11.57 20.33 8.48
C ALA A 87 -12.23 21.66 8.06
N SER A 88 -11.52 22.78 8.23
CA SER A 88 -11.97 24.10 7.78
C SER A 88 -12.09 24.17 6.26
N TYR A 89 -11.10 23.65 5.52
CA TYR A 89 -11.13 23.57 4.06
C TYR A 89 -12.37 22.82 3.54
N TYR A 90 -12.68 21.66 4.14
CA TYR A 90 -13.85 20.86 3.76
C TYR A 90 -15.18 21.45 4.21
N TYR A 91 -15.21 22.18 5.34
CA TYR A 91 -16.42 22.83 5.82
C TYR A 91 -16.87 23.97 4.89
N PHE A 92 -15.93 24.77 4.40
CA PHE A 92 -16.23 25.87 3.47
C PHE A 92 -16.31 25.44 2.01
N ASP A 93 -16.04 24.16 1.72
CA ASP A 93 -16.07 23.59 0.38
C ASP A 93 -15.25 24.40 -0.63
N ALA A 94 -14.06 24.86 -0.21
CA ALA A 94 -13.16 25.62 -1.09
C ALA A 94 -12.76 24.81 -2.35
N ALA A 95 -12.90 23.47 -2.29
CA ALA A 95 -12.70 22.56 -3.40
C ALA A 95 -13.72 22.73 -4.54
N ALA A 96 -14.93 23.23 -4.26
CA ALA A 96 -16.02 23.35 -5.24
C ALA A 96 -15.71 24.32 -6.40
N GLU A 97 -14.66 25.15 -6.28
CA GLU A 97 -14.21 26.06 -7.34
C GLU A 97 -13.01 25.52 -8.15
N ASP A 98 -12.67 24.23 -8.03
CA ASP A 98 -11.40 23.65 -8.52
C ASP A 98 -10.16 24.39 -7.94
N ASP A 99 -10.30 25.06 -6.79
CA ASP A 99 -9.22 25.77 -6.08
C ASP A 99 -8.53 24.86 -5.07
N TRP A 100 -7.54 24.13 -5.56
CA TRP A 100 -6.71 23.22 -4.77
C TRP A 100 -5.62 23.92 -3.96
N GLU A 101 -5.37 25.21 -4.20
CA GLU A 101 -4.23 25.90 -3.60
C GLU A 101 -4.32 25.98 -2.06
N PRO A 102 -5.47 26.25 -1.44
CA PRO A 102 -5.60 26.19 0.02
C PRO A 102 -5.28 24.80 0.59
N LEU A 103 -5.73 23.72 -0.06
CA LEU A 103 -5.40 22.35 0.34
C LEU A 103 -3.89 22.13 0.27
N LEU A 104 -3.26 22.53 -0.84
CA LEU A 104 -1.82 22.37 -1.05
C LEU A 104 -0.98 23.18 -0.04
N VAL A 105 -1.44 24.36 0.36
CA VAL A 105 -0.81 25.14 1.44
C VAL A 105 -0.87 24.40 2.77
N ILE A 106 -2.02 23.81 3.11
CA ILE A 106 -2.17 23.02 4.34
C ILE A 106 -1.27 21.78 4.31
N LEU A 107 -1.24 21.06 3.19
CA LEU A 107 -0.39 19.88 3.01
C LEU A 107 1.10 20.23 3.05
N ALA A 108 1.50 21.43 2.62
CA ALA A 108 2.90 21.85 2.64
C ALA A 108 3.45 22.04 4.05
N GLU A 109 2.60 22.22 5.05
CA GLU A 109 2.99 22.26 6.48
C GLU A 109 3.29 20.85 7.04
N VAL A 110 2.81 19.80 6.37
CA VAL A 110 3.01 18.38 6.73
C VAL A 110 4.24 17.83 6.04
N ASP A 111 4.26 18.01 4.73
CA ASP A 111 5.33 17.61 3.85
C ASP A 111 5.31 18.53 2.62
N SER A 112 6.26 19.48 2.58
CA SER A 112 6.39 20.43 1.48
C SER A 112 6.69 19.75 0.15
N THR A 113 7.35 18.59 0.19
CA THR A 113 7.67 17.80 -1.00
C THR A 113 6.40 17.15 -1.54
N MET A 114 5.60 16.49 -0.71
CA MET A 114 4.31 15.91 -1.13
C MET A 114 3.35 16.97 -1.66
N ALA A 115 3.21 18.08 -0.95
CA ALA A 115 2.36 19.18 -1.39
C ALA A 115 2.86 19.79 -2.70
N GLY A 116 4.19 19.87 -2.85
CA GLY A 116 4.81 20.13 -4.12
C GLY A 116 4.30 19.15 -5.18
N ILE A 117 4.48 17.84 -4.99
CA ILE A 117 4.16 16.81 -5.99
C ILE A 117 2.70 16.89 -6.37
N LEU A 118 1.80 17.02 -5.39
CA LEU A 118 0.38 17.18 -5.66
C LEU A 118 0.11 18.47 -6.43
N ARG A 119 0.77 19.59 -6.10
CA ARG A 119 0.69 20.83 -6.89
C ARG A 119 1.19 20.61 -8.31
N PHE A 120 2.28 19.88 -8.50
CA PHE A 120 2.78 19.47 -9.80
C PHE A 120 1.75 18.65 -10.53
N LEU A 121 1.29 17.52 -9.99
CA LEU A 121 0.31 16.63 -10.60
C LEU A 121 -1.00 17.35 -10.93
N ILE A 122 -1.48 18.25 -10.08
CA ILE A 122 -2.69 19.05 -10.32
C ILE A 122 -2.46 20.08 -11.44
N LYS A 123 -1.35 20.84 -11.40
CA LYS A 123 -0.98 21.77 -12.47
C LYS A 123 -0.82 21.03 -13.79
N LEU A 124 -0.08 19.94 -13.75
CA LEU A 124 0.22 19.06 -14.85
C LEU A 124 -1.11 18.51 -15.41
N ASN A 125 -2.03 18.02 -14.56
CA ASN A 125 -3.35 17.53 -14.99
C ASN A 125 -4.17 18.65 -15.62
N LYS A 126 -4.18 19.85 -15.03
CA LYS A 126 -4.87 21.00 -15.63
C LYS A 126 -4.32 21.35 -17.01
N ILE A 127 -3.00 21.40 -17.15
CA ILE A 127 -2.31 21.60 -18.43
C ILE A 127 -2.72 20.50 -19.43
N TRP A 128 -2.80 19.26 -18.97
CA TRP A 128 -3.21 18.12 -19.78
C TRP A 128 -4.68 18.19 -20.20
N GLN A 129 -5.61 18.49 -19.30
CA GLN A 129 -7.03 18.63 -19.61
C GLN A 129 -7.29 19.80 -20.57
N ASP A 130 -6.59 20.93 -20.38
CA ASP A 130 -6.64 22.06 -21.30
C ASP A 130 -6.10 21.66 -22.69
N PHE A 131 -5.00 20.89 -22.73
CA PHE A 131 -4.47 20.31 -23.95
C PHE A 131 -5.47 19.36 -24.62
N VAL A 132 -6.03 18.38 -23.90
CA VAL A 132 -7.01 17.40 -24.43
C VAL A 132 -8.27 18.10 -24.91
N LYS A 133 -8.75 19.14 -24.21
CA LYS A 133 -9.88 19.95 -24.65
C LYS A 133 -9.57 20.70 -25.94
N GLY A 134 -8.40 21.35 -26.02
CA GLY A 134 -7.93 22.00 -27.24
C GLY A 134 -7.75 21.00 -28.39
N TRP A 135 -7.22 19.82 -28.09
CA TRP A 135 -7.02 18.70 -28.99
C TRP A 135 -8.35 18.19 -29.56
N ASN A 136 -9.32 17.86 -28.70
CA ASN A 136 -10.65 17.40 -29.07
C ASN A 136 -11.45 18.47 -29.82
N ALA A 137 -11.16 19.76 -29.59
CA ALA A 137 -11.77 20.86 -30.34
C ALA A 137 -11.11 21.12 -31.70
N THR A 138 -9.86 20.68 -31.92
CA THR A 138 -9.08 21.05 -33.11
C THR A 138 -8.63 19.88 -33.97
N ILE A 139 -8.05 18.82 -33.41
CA ILE A 139 -7.49 17.69 -34.17
C ILE A 139 -8.38 16.44 -34.06
N GLY A 140 -8.99 16.18 -32.90
CA GLY A 140 -9.88 15.02 -32.67
C GLY A 140 -10.92 14.79 -33.78
N PRO A 141 -11.70 15.82 -34.19
CA PRO A 141 -12.72 15.66 -35.23
C PRO A 141 -12.17 15.27 -36.60
N PHE A 142 -10.90 15.59 -36.90
CA PHE A 142 -10.24 15.24 -38.18
C PHE A 142 -9.77 13.78 -38.22
N VAL A 143 -9.51 13.20 -37.05
CA VAL A 143 -9.15 11.78 -36.89
C VAL A 143 -10.41 10.91 -36.91
N ASP A 144 -11.52 11.41 -36.35
CA ASP A 144 -12.76 10.64 -36.19
C ASP A 144 -13.77 10.75 -37.35
N ALA A 145 -13.75 11.83 -38.16
CA ALA A 145 -14.74 12.06 -39.21
C ALA A 145 -14.30 11.58 -40.61
N VAL A 146 -14.94 10.51 -41.09
CA VAL A 146 -14.72 9.91 -42.44
C VAL A 146 -15.36 10.74 -43.59
N GLY A 147 -16.19 11.75 -43.32
CA GLY A 147 -17.08 12.35 -44.32
C GLY A 147 -16.73 13.73 -44.91
N ASP A 148 -16.53 14.76 -44.07
CA ASP A 148 -16.92 16.14 -44.46
C ASP A 148 -15.75 17.15 -44.59
N LEU A 149 -14.52 16.65 -44.76
CA LEU A 149 -13.29 17.42 -44.52
C LEU A 149 -12.91 18.54 -45.52
N VAL A 150 -13.69 18.84 -46.56
CA VAL A 150 -13.25 19.82 -47.59
C VAL A 150 -13.53 21.27 -47.16
N ASP A 151 -14.53 21.52 -46.33
CA ASP A 151 -14.91 22.88 -45.91
C ASP A 151 -14.21 23.34 -44.61
N ASP A 152 -13.71 22.41 -43.78
CA ASP A 152 -13.14 22.72 -42.44
C ASP A 152 -11.61 22.89 -42.39
N LEU A 153 -10.88 22.54 -43.45
CA LEU A 153 -9.40 22.70 -43.54
C LEU A 153 -8.98 24.15 -43.81
N THR A 154 -9.52 25.10 -43.04
CA THR A 154 -9.06 26.48 -43.06
C THR A 154 -7.76 26.60 -42.25
N GLY A 155 -6.82 27.46 -42.68
CA GLY A 155 -5.58 27.72 -41.94
C GLY A 155 -5.79 28.21 -40.50
N GLY A 156 -7.01 28.62 -40.13
CA GLY A 156 -7.38 29.02 -38.77
C GLY A 156 -7.41 27.86 -37.77
N ILE A 157 -7.88 26.67 -38.16
CA ILE A 157 -7.94 25.51 -37.25
C ILE A 157 -6.55 24.96 -36.97
N LEU A 158 -5.71 24.82 -38.00
CA LEU A 158 -4.31 24.39 -37.79
C LEU A 158 -3.48 25.42 -37.02
N SER A 159 -3.76 26.73 -37.21
CA SER A 159 -3.14 27.77 -36.39
C SER A 159 -3.58 27.65 -34.92
N SER A 160 -4.85 27.31 -34.67
CA SER A 160 -5.37 27.08 -33.32
C SER A 160 -4.72 25.84 -32.67
N ALA A 161 -4.58 24.74 -33.41
CA ALA A 161 -3.86 23.55 -32.93
C ALA A 161 -2.38 23.85 -32.62
N LYS A 162 -1.74 24.70 -33.43
CA LYS A 162 -0.37 25.16 -33.18
C LYS A 162 -0.28 25.96 -31.88
N THR A 163 -1.23 26.86 -31.64
CA THR A 163 -1.32 27.61 -30.39
C THR A 163 -1.50 26.68 -29.19
N VAL A 164 -2.40 25.69 -29.27
CA VAL A 164 -2.59 24.70 -28.19
C VAL A 164 -1.29 23.95 -27.87
N LEU A 165 -0.53 23.52 -28.89
CA LEU A 165 0.76 22.85 -28.69
C LEU A 165 1.85 23.78 -28.15
N GLU A 166 1.89 25.04 -28.60
CA GLU A 166 2.84 26.05 -28.10
C GLU A 166 2.54 26.42 -26.63
N GLU A 167 1.27 26.53 -26.26
CA GLU A 167 0.81 26.76 -24.89
C GLU A 167 1.15 25.57 -23.98
N PHE A 168 0.89 24.33 -24.44
CA PHE A 168 1.26 23.10 -23.73
C PHE A 168 2.78 22.99 -23.53
N LEU A 169 3.56 23.22 -24.59
CA LEU A 169 5.03 23.22 -24.53
C LEU A 169 5.57 24.23 -23.52
N LEU A 170 5.05 25.47 -23.56
CA LEU A 170 5.47 26.53 -22.64
C LEU A 170 5.10 26.17 -21.21
N ALA A 171 3.90 25.61 -20.99
CA ALA A 171 3.43 25.23 -19.68
C ALA A 171 4.28 24.11 -19.06
N ILE A 172 4.59 23.06 -19.83
CA ILE A 172 5.49 21.97 -19.39
C ILE A 172 6.89 22.50 -19.11
N LYS A 173 7.44 23.35 -19.98
CA LYS A 173 8.77 23.92 -19.80
C LYS A 173 8.86 24.74 -18.52
N ASN A 174 7.88 25.61 -18.28
CA ASN A 174 7.83 26.42 -17.06
C ASN A 174 7.68 25.53 -15.82
N LEU A 175 6.86 24.48 -15.91
CA LEU A 175 6.67 23.53 -14.82
C LEU A 175 7.95 22.76 -14.50
N GLY A 176 8.69 22.30 -15.52
CA GLY A 176 9.99 21.65 -15.36
C GLY A 176 11.03 22.57 -14.74
N GLU A 177 11.15 23.81 -15.22
CA GLU A 177 12.07 24.80 -14.65
C GLU A 177 11.75 25.15 -13.18
N GLU A 178 10.49 25.06 -12.76
CA GLU A 178 10.05 25.25 -11.37
C GLU A 178 10.40 24.06 -10.44
N TRP A 179 10.61 22.85 -10.98
CA TRP A 179 10.55 21.59 -10.22
C TRP A 179 11.88 20.85 -10.01
N ILE A 180 12.95 21.28 -10.69
CA ILE A 180 14.26 20.58 -10.75
C ILE A 180 15.03 20.55 -9.41
N THR A 181 14.56 21.21 -8.34
CA THR A 181 15.29 21.29 -7.07
C THR A 181 14.73 20.45 -5.92
N ASP A 182 13.52 19.88 -6.03
CA ASP A 182 12.75 19.40 -4.86
C ASP A 182 12.46 17.88 -4.88
N TYR A 183 12.82 17.16 -5.95
CA TYR A 183 12.40 15.75 -6.17
C TYR A 183 13.16 14.71 -5.32
N ALA A 184 14.34 15.05 -4.78
CA ALA A 184 15.14 14.12 -3.99
C ALA A 184 14.45 13.66 -2.69
N GLY A 185 13.43 14.38 -2.19
CA GLY A 185 12.73 14.07 -0.93
C GLY A 185 11.51 13.14 -1.04
N ILE A 186 11.14 12.71 -2.25
CA ILE A 186 9.91 11.90 -2.49
C ILE A 186 10.07 10.48 -1.93
N TRP A 187 11.30 9.95 -1.99
CA TRP A 187 11.59 8.56 -1.64
C TRP A 187 11.84 8.35 -0.15
N ASP A 188 12.12 9.42 0.60
CA ASP A 188 12.19 9.37 2.08
C ASP A 188 10.80 9.35 2.73
N MET A 189 9.77 9.83 2.02
CA MET A 189 8.42 10.15 2.52
C MET A 189 7.66 8.98 3.15
N MET A 190 8.03 7.75 2.85
CA MET A 190 7.34 6.54 3.31
C MET A 190 8.15 5.76 4.36
N ASN A 191 9.18 6.38 4.95
CA ASN A 191 10.03 5.74 5.95
C ASN A 191 9.29 5.50 7.27
N THR A 192 9.23 4.24 7.70
CA THR A 192 8.55 3.86 8.94
C THR A 192 9.32 4.30 10.19
N VAL A 193 8.58 4.61 11.26
CA VAL A 193 9.16 4.87 12.59
C VAL A 193 9.84 3.63 13.20
N VAL A 194 9.40 2.43 12.80
CA VAL A 194 9.97 1.15 13.25
C VAL A 194 11.40 0.99 12.73
N GLN A 195 11.65 1.41 11.49
CA GLN A 195 12.99 1.46 10.88
C GLN A 195 13.93 2.41 11.63
N LYS A 196 13.40 3.44 12.29
CA LYS A 196 14.18 4.40 13.10
C LYS A 196 14.46 3.91 14.52
N GLY A 197 13.84 2.80 14.96
CA GLY A 197 13.98 2.25 16.31
C GLY A 197 13.36 3.12 17.41
N TYR A 198 12.46 4.01 17.02
CA TYR A 198 11.77 4.92 17.93
C TYR A 198 10.84 4.16 18.89
N PRO A 199 10.52 4.76 20.05
CA PRO A 199 9.52 4.21 20.95
C PRO A 199 8.10 4.49 20.42
N GLU A 200 7.09 3.75 20.88
CA GLU A 200 5.71 3.85 20.38
C GLU A 200 5.08 5.25 20.55
N GLU A 201 5.55 6.06 21.50
CA GLU A 201 5.09 7.44 21.68
C GLU A 201 5.39 8.35 20.48
N ASN A 202 6.33 7.92 19.65
CA ASN A 202 6.76 8.56 18.42
C ASN A 202 6.20 7.87 17.17
N PHE A 203 5.32 6.89 17.33
CA PHE A 203 4.67 6.27 16.18
C PHE A 203 3.60 7.20 15.61
N LEU A 204 3.30 6.96 14.35
CA LEU A 204 2.10 7.45 13.68
C LEU A 204 0.95 6.47 13.95
N TRP A 205 -0.31 6.91 13.81
CA TRP A 205 -1.44 6.03 14.12
C TRP A 205 -1.62 4.92 13.10
N SER A 206 -1.30 5.16 11.82
CA SER A 206 -1.21 4.09 10.80
C SER A 206 -0.20 3.02 11.24
N ASP A 207 1.03 3.40 11.55
CA ASP A 207 2.08 2.49 12.04
C ASP A 207 1.62 1.74 13.30
N MET A 208 1.06 2.46 14.28
CA MET A 208 0.62 1.86 15.53
C MET A 208 -0.38 0.73 15.31
N LEU A 209 -1.31 0.93 14.38
CA LEU A 209 -2.39 0.00 14.07
C LEU A 209 -1.96 -1.16 13.18
N HIS A 210 -0.86 -1.04 12.43
CA HIS A 210 -0.21 -2.16 11.71
C HIS A 210 0.71 -2.99 12.62
N TYR A 211 1.32 -2.37 13.64
CA TYR A 211 2.40 -2.99 14.42
C TYR A 211 2.06 -3.35 15.86
N ARG A 212 0.96 -2.87 16.42
CA ARG A 212 0.61 -3.10 17.84
C ARG A 212 -0.86 -3.44 18.00
N ARG A 213 -1.13 -4.46 18.82
CA ARG A 213 -2.47 -4.81 19.33
C ARG A 213 -3.54 -4.93 18.23
N THR A 214 -3.15 -5.40 17.05
CA THR A 214 -3.97 -5.50 15.81
C THR A 214 -5.32 -6.21 16.02
N SER A 215 -5.32 -7.35 16.70
CA SER A 215 -6.53 -8.09 17.08
C SER A 215 -7.30 -7.43 18.22
N ALA A 216 -6.62 -6.78 19.17
CA ALA A 216 -7.28 -6.12 20.28
C ALA A 216 -8.08 -4.89 19.82
N THR A 217 -7.54 -4.13 18.86
CA THR A 217 -8.27 -3.03 18.20
C THR A 217 -9.55 -3.55 17.54
N CYS A 218 -9.48 -4.67 16.82
CA CYS A 218 -10.67 -5.29 16.22
C CYS A 218 -11.74 -5.64 17.26
N GLN A 219 -11.33 -6.24 18.39
CA GLN A 219 -12.23 -6.58 19.48
C GLN A 219 -12.85 -5.33 20.12
N ALA A 220 -12.08 -4.25 20.28
CA ALA A 220 -12.56 -2.98 20.79
C ALA A 220 -13.58 -2.34 19.84
N LEU A 221 -13.34 -2.36 18.52
CA LEU A 221 -14.29 -1.89 17.50
C LEU A 221 -15.62 -2.65 17.57
N VAL A 222 -15.57 -3.98 17.66
CA VAL A 222 -16.78 -4.81 17.85
C VAL A 222 -17.50 -4.43 19.14
N ALA A 223 -16.78 -4.26 20.23
CA ALA A 223 -17.36 -3.86 21.52
C ALA A 223 -18.00 -2.46 21.48
N GLN A 224 -17.43 -1.51 20.72
CA GLN A 224 -18.06 -0.20 20.52
C GLN A 224 -19.31 -0.28 19.66
N ALA A 225 -19.30 -1.08 18.58
CA ALA A 225 -20.48 -1.31 17.75
C ALA A 225 -21.66 -1.79 18.60
N GLU A 226 -21.42 -2.74 19.50
CA GLU A 226 -22.45 -3.30 20.39
C GLU A 226 -23.15 -2.27 21.30
N LYS A 227 -22.50 -1.14 21.60
CA LYS A 227 -23.10 -0.08 22.43
C LYS A 227 -24.28 0.61 21.74
N TYR A 228 -24.35 0.55 20.41
CA TYR A 228 -25.46 1.09 19.61
C TYR A 228 -26.70 0.19 19.61
N HIS A 229 -26.59 -1.05 20.09
CA HIS A 229 -27.72 -1.97 20.17
C HIS A 229 -28.65 -1.62 21.35
N ASP A 230 -29.31 -0.47 21.25
CA ASP A 230 -30.16 0.15 22.28
C ASP A 230 -31.62 -0.31 22.27
N GLY A 231 -31.99 -1.16 21.30
CA GLY A 231 -33.34 -1.70 21.13
C GLY A 231 -34.27 -0.87 20.25
N THR A 232 -33.78 0.23 19.67
CA THR A 232 -34.49 1.01 18.63
C THR A 232 -34.12 0.53 17.22
N GLU A 233 -34.91 0.91 16.21
CA GLU A 233 -34.60 0.61 14.81
C GLU A 233 -33.33 1.34 14.36
N THR A 234 -33.22 2.64 14.67
CA THR A 234 -32.03 3.45 14.38
C THR A 234 -30.78 2.90 15.05
N GLY A 235 -30.84 2.56 16.35
CA GLY A 235 -29.71 1.94 17.04
C GLY A 235 -29.36 0.56 16.48
N GLY A 236 -30.37 -0.22 16.07
CA GLY A 236 -30.17 -1.49 15.38
C GLY A 236 -29.41 -1.35 14.05
N ASP A 237 -29.75 -0.35 13.24
CA ASP A 237 -29.04 -0.06 12.00
C ASP A 237 -27.63 0.50 12.25
N GLN A 238 -27.46 1.43 13.21
CA GLN A 238 -26.14 1.95 13.60
C GLN A 238 -25.22 0.84 14.12
N PHE A 239 -25.75 -0.08 14.95
CA PHE A 239 -25.03 -1.27 15.37
C PHE A 239 -24.55 -2.07 14.16
N GLN A 240 -25.44 -2.41 13.22
CA GLN A 240 -25.05 -3.21 12.07
C GLN A 240 -24.08 -2.49 11.13
N GLN A 241 -24.21 -1.17 10.96
CA GLN A 241 -23.29 -0.35 10.17
C GLN A 241 -21.90 -0.32 10.80
N PHE A 242 -21.80 -0.05 12.11
CA PHE A 242 -20.51 -0.08 12.80
C PHE A 242 -19.93 -1.49 12.85
N PHE A 243 -20.79 -2.50 13.06
CA PHE A 243 -20.36 -3.89 13.07
C PHE A 243 -19.83 -4.30 11.70
N ALA A 244 -20.45 -3.89 10.59
CA ALA A 244 -19.91 -4.09 9.24
C ALA A 244 -18.54 -3.44 9.05
N PHE A 245 -18.34 -2.20 9.54
CA PHE A 245 -17.02 -1.56 9.57
C PHE A 245 -15.99 -2.38 10.36
N ALA A 246 -16.34 -2.84 11.58
CA ALA A 246 -15.44 -3.64 12.39
C ALA A 246 -15.09 -5.00 11.72
N LEU A 247 -16.07 -5.63 11.07
CA LEU A 247 -15.85 -6.86 10.29
C LEU A 247 -14.93 -6.61 9.10
N GLY A 248 -15.10 -5.50 8.38
CA GLY A 248 -14.18 -5.06 7.33
C GLY A 248 -12.75 -4.87 7.85
N TYR A 249 -12.60 -4.25 9.03
CA TYR A 249 -11.29 -4.06 9.67
C TYR A 249 -10.60 -5.38 10.01
N ILE A 250 -11.37 -6.38 10.45
CA ILE A 250 -10.85 -7.74 10.66
C ILE A 250 -10.40 -8.38 9.32
N VAL A 251 -11.10 -8.10 8.22
CA VAL A 251 -10.68 -8.55 6.89
C VAL A 251 -9.36 -7.91 6.47
N HIS A 252 -9.15 -6.62 6.75
CA HIS A 252 -7.86 -5.97 6.51
C HIS A 252 -6.74 -6.74 7.24
N VAL A 253 -6.89 -6.96 8.55
CA VAL A 253 -5.90 -7.72 9.35
C VAL A 253 -5.59 -9.10 8.75
N GLY A 254 -6.62 -9.83 8.31
CA GLY A 254 -6.45 -11.14 7.69
C GLY A 254 -5.82 -11.08 6.30
N THR A 255 -6.09 -10.03 5.53
CA THR A 255 -5.53 -9.82 4.20
C THR A 255 -4.04 -9.56 4.30
N ASP A 256 -3.62 -8.58 5.09
CA ASP A 256 -2.23 -8.15 5.20
C ASP A 256 -1.30 -9.21 5.79
N THR A 257 -1.77 -9.90 6.83
CA THR A 257 -1.03 -11.02 7.45
C THR A 257 -0.56 -12.05 6.41
N ILE A 258 -1.33 -12.22 5.33
CA ILE A 258 -1.02 -13.16 4.24
C ILE A 258 -0.40 -12.44 3.05
N ALA A 259 -1.00 -11.36 2.56
CA ALA A 259 -0.65 -10.68 1.32
C ALA A 259 0.69 -9.95 1.41
N HIS A 260 1.00 -9.25 2.51
CA HIS A 260 2.26 -8.50 2.61
C HIS A 260 3.49 -9.42 2.59
N SER A 261 3.37 -10.68 3.02
CA SER A 261 4.46 -11.64 2.83
C SER A 261 4.71 -12.00 1.37
N PHE A 262 3.68 -11.97 0.51
CA PHE A 262 3.80 -12.14 -0.94
C PHE A 262 4.45 -10.90 -1.56
N VAL A 263 4.01 -9.70 -1.13
CA VAL A 263 4.56 -8.43 -1.60
C VAL A 263 6.04 -8.30 -1.20
N ASN A 264 6.40 -8.61 0.05
CA ASN A 264 7.78 -8.56 0.54
C ASN A 264 8.74 -9.50 -0.23
N GLU A 265 8.25 -10.64 -0.73
CA GLU A 265 9.04 -11.50 -1.61
C GLU A 265 9.39 -10.80 -2.94
N GLN A 266 8.48 -9.99 -3.47
CA GLN A 266 8.69 -9.20 -4.67
C GLN A 266 9.44 -7.90 -4.42
N CYS A 267 9.31 -7.31 -3.24
CA CYS A 267 10.12 -6.16 -2.81
C CYS A 267 11.59 -6.54 -2.64
N GLY A 268 11.86 -7.82 -2.40
CA GLY A 268 13.20 -8.28 -2.04
C GLY A 268 13.58 -7.85 -0.61
N GLY A 269 12.58 -7.72 0.28
CA GLY A 269 12.76 -7.34 1.69
C GLY A 269 11.47 -6.86 2.35
N PRO A 270 11.48 -6.60 3.67
CA PRO A 270 10.31 -6.15 4.41
C PRO A 270 9.92 -4.71 4.07
N TYR A 271 8.66 -4.37 4.33
CA TYR A 271 8.11 -3.03 4.15
C TYR A 271 8.98 -1.94 4.80
N ARG A 272 9.45 -2.14 6.05
CA ARG A 272 10.25 -1.13 6.76
C ARG A 272 11.40 -0.54 5.94
N ASP A 273 12.03 -1.36 5.08
CA ASP A 273 13.23 -0.99 4.32
C ASP A 273 12.95 -0.77 2.84
N HIS A 274 11.78 -1.20 2.37
CA HIS A 274 11.39 -1.14 0.95
C HIS A 274 10.02 -0.48 0.74
N PRO A 275 9.64 0.58 1.47
CA PRO A 275 8.26 1.07 1.47
C PRO A 275 7.82 1.55 0.08
N THR A 276 8.72 2.20 -0.66
CA THR A 276 8.50 2.63 -2.05
C THR A 276 8.20 1.47 -3.00
N ARG A 277 9.03 0.42 -2.95
CA ARG A 277 8.87 -0.74 -3.85
C ARG A 277 7.62 -1.54 -3.49
N HIS A 278 7.32 -1.62 -2.19
CA HIS A 278 6.09 -2.21 -1.69
C HIS A 278 4.88 -1.52 -2.33
N HIS A 279 4.86 -0.19 -2.30
CA HIS A 279 3.80 0.60 -2.92
C HIS A 279 3.65 0.38 -4.43
N LEU A 280 4.77 0.36 -5.17
CA LEU A 280 4.77 0.08 -6.60
C LEU A 280 4.13 -1.29 -6.90
N ILE A 281 4.55 -2.32 -6.17
CA ILE A 281 4.04 -3.69 -6.37
C ILE A 281 2.56 -3.76 -6.02
N GLU A 282 2.13 -3.14 -4.92
CA GLU A 282 0.72 -3.05 -4.56
C GLU A 282 -0.12 -2.40 -5.66
N ASN A 283 0.33 -1.26 -6.22
CA ASN A 283 -0.39 -0.59 -7.31
C ASN A 283 -0.60 -1.52 -8.52
N HIS A 284 0.42 -2.29 -8.90
CA HIS A 284 0.32 -3.27 -9.98
C HIS A 284 -0.59 -4.45 -9.62
N ILE A 285 -0.52 -4.95 -8.39
CA ILE A 285 -1.40 -6.02 -7.89
C ILE A 285 -2.87 -5.56 -7.93
N ASP A 286 -3.14 -4.35 -7.49
CA ASP A 286 -4.47 -3.80 -7.39
C ASP A 286 -5.08 -3.53 -8.77
N ALA A 287 -4.32 -2.92 -9.68
CA ALA A 287 -4.72 -2.75 -11.07
C ALA A 287 -4.99 -4.10 -11.75
N TRP A 288 -4.14 -5.10 -11.51
CA TRP A 288 -4.35 -6.46 -12.02
C TRP A 288 -5.62 -7.08 -11.48
N ASN A 289 -5.80 -7.09 -10.15
CA ASN A 289 -6.96 -7.68 -9.49
C ASN A 289 -8.26 -6.99 -9.90
N TYR A 290 -8.27 -5.67 -10.04
CA TYR A 290 -9.42 -4.90 -10.54
C TYR A 290 -9.86 -5.39 -11.92
N ARG A 291 -8.90 -5.60 -12.83
CA ARG A 291 -9.20 -6.13 -14.16
C ARG A 291 -9.66 -7.58 -14.12
N GLN A 292 -9.04 -8.41 -13.27
CA GLN A 292 -9.41 -9.82 -13.14
C GLN A 292 -10.80 -10.01 -12.52
N GLY A 293 -11.33 -9.03 -11.77
CA GLY A 293 -12.69 -9.08 -11.25
C GLY A 293 -13.78 -8.81 -12.30
N GLY A 294 -13.43 -8.45 -13.54
CA GLY A 294 -14.37 -8.25 -14.64
C GLY A 294 -14.91 -9.57 -15.22
N ALA A 295 -15.89 -9.49 -16.13
CA ALA A 295 -16.62 -10.66 -16.67
C ALA A 295 -15.75 -11.79 -17.26
N ASP A 296 -14.59 -11.45 -17.82
CA ASP A 296 -13.66 -12.38 -18.48
C ASP A 296 -12.34 -12.59 -17.71
N GLY A 297 -12.27 -12.17 -16.44
CA GLY A 297 -11.05 -12.28 -15.65
C GLY A 297 -10.87 -13.63 -14.96
N THR A 298 -9.75 -13.79 -14.25
CA THR A 298 -9.37 -15.07 -13.60
C THR A 298 -9.92 -15.25 -12.19
N ILE A 299 -10.46 -14.20 -11.57
CA ILE A 299 -11.03 -14.22 -10.22
C ILE A 299 -12.56 -14.09 -10.31
N PRO A 300 -13.32 -14.41 -9.24
CA PRO A 300 -14.78 -14.26 -9.28
C PRO A 300 -15.21 -12.85 -9.69
N THR A 301 -16.26 -12.74 -10.49
CA THR A 301 -16.71 -11.44 -10.98
C THR A 301 -17.17 -10.54 -9.82
N ASP A 302 -16.97 -9.24 -9.93
CA ASP A 302 -17.45 -8.27 -8.94
C ASP A 302 -18.10 -7.05 -9.60
N PRO A 303 -19.23 -6.53 -9.08
CA PRO A 303 -19.90 -5.35 -9.63
C PRO A 303 -19.01 -4.10 -9.69
N TRP A 304 -18.01 -4.00 -8.81
CA TRP A 304 -17.11 -2.87 -8.70
C TRP A 304 -15.80 -3.05 -9.46
N ALA A 305 -15.59 -4.21 -10.06
CA ALA A 305 -14.44 -4.48 -10.89
C ALA A 305 -14.60 -3.90 -12.31
N ARG A 306 -13.71 -4.28 -13.22
CA ARG A 306 -13.69 -3.81 -14.61
C ARG A 306 -15.05 -3.96 -15.32
N THR A 307 -15.54 -2.85 -15.87
CA THR A 307 -16.67 -2.76 -16.80
C THR A 307 -16.28 -1.91 -18.01
N ASP A 308 -17.12 -1.85 -19.05
CA ASP A 308 -16.87 -0.99 -20.22
C ASP A 308 -16.75 0.49 -19.84
N ASP A 309 -17.62 0.95 -18.92
CA ASP A 309 -17.60 2.33 -18.39
C ASP A 309 -16.41 2.61 -17.46
N TYR A 310 -15.81 1.58 -16.86
CA TYR A 310 -14.78 1.71 -15.82
C TYR A 310 -13.71 0.64 -16.03
N PRO A 311 -12.90 0.77 -17.09
CA PRO A 311 -12.07 -0.31 -17.60
C PRO A 311 -10.81 -0.61 -16.77
N ASP A 312 -10.36 0.32 -15.93
CA ASP A 312 -9.16 0.19 -15.10
C ASP A 312 -9.34 0.83 -13.73
N LEU A 313 -8.45 0.52 -12.79
CA LEU A 313 -8.53 1.01 -11.41
C LEU A 313 -8.34 2.52 -11.33
N SER A 314 -7.43 3.09 -12.14
CA SER A 314 -7.28 4.55 -12.31
C SER A 314 -8.60 5.20 -12.77
N MET A 315 -9.42 4.47 -13.51
CA MET A 315 -10.74 4.89 -14.02
C MET A 315 -11.89 4.18 -13.30
N SER A 316 -11.77 3.85 -12.01
CA SER A 316 -12.78 3.03 -11.31
C SER A 316 -13.87 3.81 -10.59
N ALA A 317 -13.65 5.10 -10.35
CA ALA A 317 -14.42 5.90 -9.40
C ALA A 317 -14.50 5.24 -8.00
N LEU A 318 -13.36 4.77 -7.51
CA LEU A 318 -13.21 3.97 -6.27
C LEU A 318 -13.94 4.55 -5.05
N TRP A 319 -14.07 5.88 -4.96
CA TRP A 319 -14.78 6.52 -3.84
C TRP A 319 -16.23 6.06 -3.71
N PHE A 320 -16.91 5.65 -4.79
CA PHE A 320 -18.27 5.10 -4.69
C PHE A 320 -18.34 3.81 -3.86
N MET A 321 -17.26 3.02 -3.82
CA MET A 321 -17.18 1.79 -3.02
C MET A 321 -17.13 2.08 -1.50
N VAL A 322 -16.65 3.26 -1.12
CA VAL A 322 -16.36 3.63 0.27
C VAL A 322 -17.11 4.89 0.72
N GLN A 323 -17.98 5.45 -0.13
CA GLN A 323 -18.75 6.65 0.14
C GLN A 323 -19.86 6.37 1.15
N LEU A 324 -19.69 6.89 2.35
CA LEU A 324 -20.72 6.94 3.38
C LEU A 324 -21.55 8.21 3.17
N THR A 325 -22.86 8.09 3.29
CA THR A 325 -23.77 9.22 3.23
C THR A 325 -24.75 9.11 4.38
N PRO A 326 -24.74 10.03 5.36
CA PRO A 326 -25.59 9.92 6.55
C PRO A 326 -27.09 9.81 6.23
N ASP A 327 -27.55 10.53 5.20
CA ASP A 327 -28.96 10.55 4.78
C ASP A 327 -29.35 9.35 3.88
N ASP A 328 -28.37 8.65 3.31
CA ASP A 328 -28.56 7.44 2.52
C ASP A 328 -27.49 6.41 2.93
N PRO A 329 -27.69 5.67 4.03
CA PRO A 329 -26.63 4.82 4.57
C PRO A 329 -26.21 3.65 3.65
N ALA A 330 -27.01 3.32 2.63
CA ALA A 330 -26.59 2.37 1.59
C ALA A 330 -25.61 3.00 0.59
N GLY A 331 -25.58 4.33 0.51
CA GLY A 331 -24.77 5.14 -0.37
C GLY A 331 -25.15 5.04 -1.84
N LYS A 332 -24.59 5.94 -2.65
CA LYS A 332 -24.88 5.95 -4.09
C LYS A 332 -24.13 4.85 -4.82
N GLN A 333 -24.76 4.28 -5.84
CA GLN A 333 -24.08 3.40 -6.79
C GLN A 333 -23.30 4.24 -7.81
N ARG A 334 -22.20 3.70 -8.33
CA ARG A 334 -21.43 4.33 -9.40
C ARG A 334 -22.31 4.46 -10.66
N PRO A 335 -22.43 5.65 -11.27
CA PRO A 335 -23.32 5.88 -12.40
C PRO A 335 -22.83 5.15 -13.66
N ALA A 336 -23.71 4.92 -14.63
CA ALA A 336 -23.26 4.58 -15.98
C ALA A 336 -22.77 5.85 -16.68
N LEU A 337 -21.69 5.75 -17.47
CA LEU A 337 -21.14 6.90 -18.18
C LEU A 337 -21.88 7.14 -19.49
N THR A 338 -22.13 8.41 -19.79
CA THR A 338 -22.87 8.85 -20.98
C THR A 338 -21.94 9.14 -22.15
N GLY A 339 -20.66 9.35 -21.89
CA GLY A 339 -19.66 9.81 -22.85
C GLY A 339 -19.65 11.32 -23.04
N ASP A 340 -20.52 12.07 -22.35
CA ASP A 340 -20.48 13.53 -22.29
C ASP A 340 -19.67 13.96 -21.04
N PRO A 341 -18.47 14.57 -21.19
CA PRO A 341 -17.58 14.83 -20.06
C PRO A 341 -18.18 15.72 -18.96
N ASP A 342 -18.98 16.72 -19.33
CA ASP A 342 -19.59 17.64 -18.36
C ASP A 342 -20.70 16.94 -17.56
N THR A 343 -21.55 16.16 -18.23
CA THR A 343 -22.59 15.34 -17.58
C THR A 343 -21.97 14.26 -16.69
N ASP A 344 -20.93 13.58 -17.19
CA ASP A 344 -20.25 12.52 -16.46
C ASP A 344 -19.48 13.09 -15.24
N LYS A 345 -18.79 14.23 -15.37
CA LYS A 345 -18.16 14.95 -14.23
C LYS A 345 -19.21 15.26 -13.16
N ALA A 346 -20.35 15.84 -13.54
CA ALA A 346 -21.41 16.19 -12.59
C ALA A 346 -22.04 14.96 -11.91
N ALA A 347 -22.14 13.82 -12.60
CA ALA A 347 -22.67 12.58 -12.03
C ALA A 347 -21.68 11.91 -11.05
N LEU A 348 -20.38 12.09 -11.30
CA LEU A 348 -19.29 11.53 -10.51
C LEU A 348 -18.91 12.39 -9.31
N ASP A 349 -19.23 13.69 -9.34
CA ASP A 349 -18.96 14.62 -8.26
C ASP A 349 -19.91 14.43 -7.07
N VAL A 350 -19.65 13.38 -6.31
CA VAL A 350 -20.40 13.06 -5.10
C VAL A 350 -19.42 12.78 -3.97
N ASP A 351 -19.53 13.54 -2.88
CA ASP A 351 -18.72 13.36 -1.68
C ASP A 351 -19.26 12.29 -0.74
N GLY A 352 -18.38 11.83 0.16
CA GLY A 352 -18.75 11.01 1.30
C GLY A 352 -18.58 11.79 2.59
N GLU A 353 -19.42 11.48 3.57
CA GLU A 353 -19.32 12.01 4.93
C GLU A 353 -19.44 10.87 5.93
N MET A 354 -18.40 10.73 6.77
CA MET A 354 -18.41 9.79 7.88
C MET A 354 -19.40 10.29 8.96
N PRO A 355 -20.39 9.49 9.36
CA PRO A 355 -21.27 9.86 10.46
C PRO A 355 -20.48 10.06 11.76
N SER A 356 -20.81 11.11 12.54
CA SER A 356 -20.06 11.44 13.77
C SER A 356 -20.01 10.27 14.76
N TRP A 357 -21.12 9.55 14.92
CA TRP A 357 -21.22 8.40 15.81
C TRP A 357 -20.23 7.27 15.43
N LEU A 358 -19.86 7.15 14.15
CA LEU A 358 -18.88 6.16 13.69
C LEU A 358 -17.46 6.61 14.06
N SER A 359 -17.10 7.87 13.80
CA SER A 359 -15.77 8.39 14.16
C SER A 359 -15.58 8.45 15.68
N GLU A 360 -16.62 8.82 16.43
CA GLU A 360 -16.69 8.74 17.89
C GLU A 360 -16.43 7.31 18.38
N GLY A 361 -17.08 6.33 17.73
CA GLY A 361 -16.89 4.92 18.00
C GLY A 361 -15.46 4.43 17.72
N ILE A 362 -14.85 4.86 16.62
CA ILE A 362 -13.47 4.52 16.27
C ILE A 362 -12.51 5.06 17.34
N VAL A 363 -12.63 6.33 17.71
CA VAL A 363 -11.78 6.94 18.75
C VAL A 363 -11.97 6.25 20.10
N ALA A 364 -13.21 5.94 20.49
CA ALA A 364 -13.47 5.20 21.71
C ALA A 364 -12.82 3.80 21.69
N ALA A 365 -12.80 3.11 20.54
CA ALA A 365 -12.11 1.83 20.40
C ALA A 365 -10.58 1.98 20.52
N LEU A 366 -10.00 3.04 19.96
CA LEU A 366 -8.57 3.34 20.14
C LEU A 366 -8.24 3.57 21.62
N ILE A 367 -9.03 4.37 22.33
CA ILE A 367 -8.86 4.63 23.77
C ILE A 367 -8.98 3.34 24.57
N ASP A 368 -10.03 2.54 24.34
CA ASP A 368 -10.22 1.25 25.03
C ASP A 368 -9.08 0.27 24.75
N THR A 369 -8.41 0.40 23.60
CA THR A 369 -7.25 -0.40 23.24
C THR A 369 -5.99 0.12 23.95
N PHE A 370 -5.70 1.41 23.89
CA PHE A 370 -4.35 1.92 24.16
C PHE A 370 -4.22 2.83 25.38
N ALA A 371 -5.29 3.25 26.06
CA ALA A 371 -5.20 4.25 27.13
C ALA A 371 -4.27 3.85 28.30
N ASP A 372 -4.08 2.55 28.52
CA ASP A 372 -3.21 1.95 29.53
C ASP A 372 -1.93 1.32 28.94
N HIS A 373 -1.65 1.54 27.66
CA HIS A 373 -0.49 1.03 26.92
C HIS A 373 0.31 2.19 26.28
N PRO A 374 1.57 1.97 25.88
CA PRO A 374 2.29 2.92 25.02
C PRO A 374 1.49 3.19 23.74
N HIS A 375 1.49 4.43 23.27
CA HIS A 375 0.75 4.87 22.08
C HIS A 375 1.26 6.21 21.54
N PRO A 376 0.99 6.53 20.26
CA PRO A 376 1.35 7.81 19.64
C PRO A 376 0.99 9.02 20.49
N THR A 377 1.90 9.99 20.57
CA THR A 377 1.68 11.24 21.33
C THR A 377 1.49 12.47 20.44
N ILE A 378 1.21 12.24 19.15
CA ILE A 378 1.12 13.28 18.12
C ILE A 378 -0.07 14.22 18.36
N TYR A 379 -1.24 13.68 18.71
CA TYR A 379 -2.44 14.48 19.01
C TYR A 379 -2.49 14.95 20.47
N GLN A 380 -3.13 16.09 20.75
CA GLN A 380 -3.33 16.58 22.12
C GLN A 380 -4.72 16.29 22.70
N GLY A 381 -5.66 15.75 21.91
CA GLY A 381 -7.01 15.38 22.37
C GLY A 381 -7.78 16.57 22.94
N ASP A 382 -8.44 16.39 24.09
CA ASP A 382 -9.23 17.43 24.76
C ASP A 382 -8.45 18.73 25.03
N ALA A 383 -7.12 18.63 25.20
CA ALA A 383 -6.28 19.80 25.42
C ALA A 383 -6.21 20.67 24.16
N PHE A 384 -6.18 20.08 22.96
CA PHE A 384 -6.29 20.84 21.71
C PHE A 384 -7.70 21.39 21.53
N GLN A 385 -8.73 20.55 21.68
CA GLN A 385 -10.12 20.97 21.54
C GLN A 385 -10.45 22.20 22.40
N SER A 386 -9.97 22.22 23.64
CA SER A 386 -10.17 23.34 24.59
C SER A 386 -9.35 24.58 24.25
N SER A 387 -8.31 24.44 23.42
CA SER A 387 -7.43 25.54 23.00
C SER A 387 -7.94 26.29 21.77
N ILE A 388 -8.93 25.74 21.06
CA ILE A 388 -9.51 26.38 19.87
C ILE A 388 -10.33 27.60 20.32
N ASP A 389 -9.73 28.78 20.22
CA ASP A 389 -10.40 30.05 20.48
C ASP A 389 -10.76 30.78 19.17
N ALA A 390 -11.48 31.89 19.30
CA ALA A 390 -11.91 32.69 18.15
C ALA A 390 -10.72 33.26 17.34
N GLY A 391 -9.57 33.50 17.99
CA GLY A 391 -8.38 34.00 17.32
C GLY A 391 -7.76 32.93 16.43
N LEU A 392 -7.56 31.73 16.98
CA LEU A 392 -7.01 30.59 16.26
C LEU A 392 -7.91 30.19 15.10
N LEU A 393 -9.21 30.01 15.34
CA LEU A 393 -10.15 29.60 14.28
C LEU A 393 -10.22 30.64 13.15
N THR A 394 -10.22 31.94 13.49
CA THR A 394 -10.18 33.00 12.46
C THR A 394 -8.90 32.94 11.63
N GLN A 395 -7.75 32.65 12.25
CA GLN A 395 -6.48 32.51 11.54
C GLN A 395 -6.52 31.33 10.57
N VAL A 396 -6.99 30.17 11.03
CA VAL A 396 -7.08 28.94 10.21
C VAL A 396 -8.06 29.12 9.06
N VAL A 397 -9.27 29.60 9.33
CA VAL A 397 -10.29 29.84 8.28
C VAL A 397 -9.80 30.84 7.24
N LYS A 398 -9.09 31.90 7.67
CA LYS A 398 -8.48 32.86 6.74
C LYS A 398 -7.36 32.25 5.91
N GLY A 399 -6.61 31.31 6.45
CA GLY A 399 -5.64 30.52 5.69
C GLY A 399 -6.32 29.67 4.62
N ALA A 400 -7.43 29.01 4.98
CA ALA A 400 -8.13 28.08 4.08
C ALA A 400 -9.02 28.77 3.03
N THR A 401 -9.59 29.94 3.31
CA THR A 401 -10.61 30.59 2.45
C THR A 401 -10.23 31.99 1.97
N GLY A 402 -9.14 32.57 2.49
CA GLY A 402 -8.80 33.97 2.28
C GLY A 402 -9.66 34.98 3.06
N HIS A 403 -10.74 34.53 3.73
CA HIS A 403 -11.71 35.36 4.44
C HIS A 403 -11.81 34.99 5.94
N GLY A 404 -12.41 35.87 6.74
CA GLY A 404 -12.58 35.63 8.18
C GLY A 404 -13.74 34.68 8.49
N LEU A 405 -14.15 34.60 9.75
CA LEU A 405 -15.36 33.84 10.13
C LEU A 405 -16.61 34.55 9.60
N ASP A 406 -17.40 33.83 8.79
CA ASP A 406 -18.67 34.31 8.23
C ASP A 406 -19.88 33.98 9.13
N GLY A 407 -19.68 33.94 10.45
CA GLY A 407 -20.72 33.62 11.43
C GLY A 407 -20.27 33.73 12.89
N PRO A 408 -21.17 33.46 13.85
CA PRO A 408 -20.82 33.38 15.26
C PRO A 408 -19.79 32.28 15.52
N PHE A 409 -18.76 32.60 16.31
CA PHE A 409 -17.63 31.70 16.58
C PHE A 409 -18.06 30.27 16.95
N GLN A 410 -18.98 30.10 17.89
CA GLN A 410 -19.38 28.77 18.35
C GLN A 410 -20.10 27.95 17.28
N GLU A 411 -20.94 28.59 16.46
CA GLU A 411 -21.66 27.90 15.38
C GLU A 411 -20.69 27.39 14.31
N VAL A 412 -19.68 28.20 13.96
CA VAL A 412 -18.64 27.79 13.02
C VAL A 412 -17.72 26.73 13.61
N LEU A 413 -17.36 26.86 14.89
CA LEU A 413 -16.56 25.85 15.60
C LEU A 413 -17.27 24.50 15.64
N ASP A 414 -18.56 24.48 16.02
CA ASP A 414 -19.34 23.25 16.11
C ASP A 414 -19.53 22.57 14.74
N GLY A 415 -19.51 23.34 13.64
CA GLY A 415 -19.54 22.82 12.28
C GLY A 415 -18.21 22.23 11.78
N ILE A 416 -17.07 22.77 12.25
CA ILE A 416 -15.73 22.36 11.80
C ILE A 416 -15.11 21.30 12.72
N ALA A 417 -15.14 21.54 14.02
CA ALA A 417 -14.47 20.75 15.05
C ALA A 417 -15.40 20.56 16.26
N PRO A 418 -16.53 19.85 16.09
CA PRO A 418 -17.49 19.61 17.18
C PRO A 418 -16.81 18.93 18.37
N PRO A 419 -17.11 19.33 19.62
CA PRO A 419 -16.51 18.72 20.79
C PRO A 419 -16.95 17.25 20.92
N PRO A 420 -16.04 16.34 21.32
CA PRO A 420 -16.39 14.93 21.50
C PRO A 420 -17.39 14.74 22.66
N PRO A 421 -18.26 13.71 22.60
CA PRO A 421 -19.22 13.42 23.67
C PRO A 421 -18.59 12.73 24.89
N PHE A 422 -17.28 12.46 24.85
CA PHE A 422 -16.49 11.84 25.91
C PHE A 422 -15.10 12.49 25.97
N ALA A 423 -14.38 12.27 27.08
CA ALA A 423 -13.04 12.80 27.24
C ALA A 423 -12.04 12.07 26.33
N VAL A 424 -11.30 12.83 25.52
CA VAL A 424 -10.24 12.31 24.65
C VAL A 424 -8.88 12.63 25.28
N PRO A 425 -8.14 11.62 25.77
CA PRO A 425 -6.82 11.84 26.36
C PRO A 425 -5.81 12.36 25.34
N LYS A 426 -4.74 12.98 25.84
CA LYS A 426 -3.57 13.30 25.01
C LYS A 426 -3.04 12.02 24.34
N GLY A 427 -2.64 12.13 23.08
CA GLY A 427 -2.14 11.05 22.22
C GLY A 427 -3.18 10.53 21.24
N PHE A 428 -4.48 10.69 21.55
CA PHE A 428 -5.58 10.19 20.73
C PHE A 428 -6.15 11.28 19.82
N PRO A 429 -6.54 10.92 18.58
CA PRO A 429 -7.22 11.85 17.69
C PRO A 429 -8.62 12.16 18.21
N LEU A 430 -9.10 13.37 17.92
CA LEU A 430 -10.48 13.78 18.11
C LEU A 430 -11.38 13.14 17.03
N PRO A 431 -12.66 12.87 17.31
CA PRO A 431 -13.56 12.24 16.33
C PRO A 431 -13.69 13.01 15.00
N TRP A 432 -13.63 14.34 15.02
CA TRP A 432 -13.68 15.14 13.80
C TRP A 432 -12.37 15.05 12.99
N GLU A 433 -11.23 14.74 13.61
CA GLU A 433 -9.97 14.49 12.90
C GLU A 433 -10.05 13.19 12.10
N VAL A 434 -10.59 12.12 12.68
CA VAL A 434 -10.84 10.85 11.97
C VAL A 434 -11.80 11.05 10.79
N ALA A 435 -12.88 11.81 10.99
CA ALA A 435 -13.81 12.14 9.91
C ALA A 435 -13.16 12.99 8.80
N THR A 436 -12.21 13.86 9.17
CA THR A 436 -11.44 14.68 8.22
C THR A 436 -10.45 13.83 7.42
N ALA A 437 -9.77 12.88 8.05
CA ALA A 437 -8.89 11.92 7.36
C ALA A 437 -9.69 11.10 6.32
N TYR A 438 -10.90 10.67 6.67
CA TYR A 438 -11.82 10.02 5.73
C TYR A 438 -12.17 10.93 4.54
N ARG A 439 -12.48 12.22 4.76
CA ARG A 439 -12.77 13.16 3.67
C ARG A 439 -11.55 13.40 2.77
N LEU A 440 -10.35 13.45 3.34
CA LEU A 440 -9.10 13.54 2.57
C LEU A 440 -8.88 12.31 1.69
N MET A 441 -9.10 11.11 2.22
CA MET A 441 -9.04 9.88 1.43
C MET A 441 -9.97 9.93 0.21
N ILE A 442 -11.23 10.33 0.40
CA ILE A 442 -12.21 10.46 -0.69
C ILE A 442 -11.74 11.48 -1.74
N THR A 443 -11.18 12.62 -1.29
CA THR A 443 -10.63 13.65 -2.17
C THR A 443 -9.49 13.11 -3.03
N LEU A 444 -8.57 12.34 -2.44
CA LEU A 444 -7.45 11.75 -3.16
C LEU A 444 -7.88 10.66 -4.14
N TYR A 445 -8.94 9.88 -3.83
CA TYR A 445 -9.53 8.96 -4.81
C TYR A 445 -10.17 9.68 -6.01
N LYS A 446 -10.85 10.81 -5.76
CA LYS A 446 -11.39 11.65 -6.85
C LYS A 446 -10.28 12.22 -7.72
N LEU A 447 -9.19 12.71 -7.11
CA LEU A 447 -8.01 13.19 -7.82
C LEU A 447 -7.35 12.11 -8.67
N ASN A 448 -7.25 10.88 -8.15
CA ASN A 448 -6.72 9.74 -8.91
C ASN A 448 -7.54 9.47 -10.19
N PHE A 449 -8.87 9.51 -10.10
CA PHE A 449 -9.74 9.30 -11.27
C PHE A 449 -9.71 10.44 -12.28
N GLY A 450 -9.78 11.68 -11.81
CA GLY A 450 -9.71 12.85 -12.69
C GLY A 450 -8.31 13.17 -13.22
N GLY A 451 -7.30 12.44 -12.73
CA GLY A 451 -5.89 12.65 -13.02
C GLY A 451 -5.29 11.58 -13.93
N SER A 452 -6.08 10.74 -14.61
CA SER A 452 -5.51 9.77 -15.54
C SER A 452 -5.02 10.49 -16.82
N TRP A 453 -3.72 10.35 -17.10
CA TRP A 453 -3.02 11.00 -18.25
C TRP A 453 -3.30 10.31 -19.58
N GLU A 454 -4.43 9.64 -19.68
CA GLU A 454 -4.68 8.65 -20.70
C GLU A 454 -5.14 9.35 -21.98
N LEU A 455 -4.28 9.35 -23.00
CA LEU A 455 -4.68 9.76 -24.34
C LEU A 455 -5.09 8.53 -25.14
N SER A 456 -6.33 8.50 -25.64
CA SER A 456 -6.74 7.42 -26.54
C SER A 456 -5.96 7.50 -27.86
N LYS A 457 -5.47 6.36 -28.34
CA LYS A 457 -4.69 6.29 -29.58
C LYS A 457 -5.50 6.86 -30.75
N PRO A 458 -4.96 7.81 -31.52
CA PRO A 458 -5.59 8.29 -32.74
C PRO A 458 -5.87 7.14 -33.70
N ARG A 459 -7.08 7.09 -34.26
CA ARG A 459 -7.49 6.05 -35.21
C ARG A 459 -6.82 6.24 -36.57
N LYS A 460 -6.46 5.13 -37.21
CA LYS A 460 -5.87 5.19 -38.55
C LYS A 460 -6.93 5.64 -39.58
N PRO A 461 -6.62 6.61 -40.47
CA PRO A 461 -7.52 6.98 -41.57
C PRO A 461 -7.76 5.81 -42.55
N ASP A 462 -9.00 5.66 -43.00
CA ASP A 462 -9.53 4.52 -43.80
C ASP A 462 -8.94 4.31 -45.22
N PHE A 463 -7.86 5.00 -45.61
CA PHE A 463 -7.34 4.93 -47.00
C PHE A 463 -5.83 4.64 -47.06
N VAL A 464 -5.48 3.48 -47.62
CA VAL A 464 -4.09 3.00 -47.83
C VAL A 464 -3.59 3.40 -49.22
N ILE A 465 -2.61 4.31 -49.33
CA ILE A 465 -1.57 4.29 -50.40
C ILE A 465 -0.23 4.78 -49.83
N VAL A 466 0.75 3.88 -49.81
CA VAL A 466 2.08 3.99 -49.17
C VAL A 466 3.02 4.97 -49.92
N PRO A 467 3.67 5.95 -49.27
CA PRO A 467 4.87 6.60 -49.80
C PRO A 467 6.16 5.87 -49.34
N PRO A 468 7.32 6.08 -49.97
CA PRO A 468 8.54 5.35 -49.63
C PRO A 468 9.01 5.68 -48.20
N LEU A 469 9.37 4.64 -47.45
CA LEU A 469 9.81 4.64 -46.05
C LEU A 469 11.00 5.59 -45.72
N SER A 470 11.66 6.20 -46.70
CA SER A 470 12.95 6.87 -46.51
C SER A 470 12.89 8.32 -46.02
N ASP A 471 11.73 8.97 -46.04
CA ASP A 471 11.57 10.36 -45.57
C ASP A 471 11.19 10.46 -44.08
N PHE A 472 10.99 9.32 -43.41
CA PHE A 472 10.41 9.22 -42.05
C PHE A 472 11.37 8.65 -41.00
N THR A 473 12.59 8.25 -41.38
CA THR A 473 13.48 7.43 -40.54
C THR A 473 14.22 8.17 -39.42
N ASN A 474 14.06 9.48 -39.25
CA ASN A 474 14.82 10.27 -38.27
C ASN A 474 13.97 11.01 -37.21
N LEU A 475 12.66 10.82 -37.15
CA LEU A 475 11.75 11.70 -36.40
C LEU A 475 10.97 11.00 -35.27
N ALA A 476 11.72 10.48 -34.31
CA ALA A 476 11.35 10.24 -32.91
C ALA A 476 12.68 9.92 -32.25
N GLN A 477 13.30 10.92 -31.61
CA GLN A 477 14.55 10.66 -30.89
C GLN A 477 14.20 10.52 -29.41
N PRO A 478 14.70 9.46 -28.76
CA PRO A 478 14.47 9.22 -27.33
C PRO A 478 14.94 10.33 -26.41
N PRO A 479 14.58 10.26 -25.11
CA PRO A 479 15.23 11.07 -24.09
C PRO A 479 16.73 10.77 -24.04
N ASP A 480 17.53 11.81 -23.83
CA ASP A 480 18.98 11.68 -23.63
C ASP A 480 19.26 11.52 -22.13
N PHE A 481 19.51 10.28 -21.70
CA PHE A 481 19.81 9.93 -20.30
C PHE A 481 21.32 9.84 -20.02
N SER A 482 22.19 10.41 -20.86
CA SER A 482 23.66 10.23 -20.76
C SER A 482 24.33 10.81 -19.49
N GLY A 483 23.55 11.44 -18.59
CA GLY A 483 23.98 11.95 -17.29
C GLY A 483 23.59 11.10 -16.07
N VAL A 484 22.76 10.06 -16.24
CA VAL A 484 22.24 9.20 -15.16
C VAL A 484 23.34 8.23 -14.70
N ASP A 485 23.76 8.31 -13.44
CA ASP A 485 24.82 7.47 -12.85
C ASP A 485 24.18 6.33 -12.03
N SER A 486 24.19 5.13 -12.61
CA SER A 486 23.69 3.85 -12.05
C SER A 486 24.16 3.45 -10.63
N SER A 487 25.00 4.27 -9.99
CA SER A 487 25.42 4.10 -8.60
C SER A 487 24.55 4.85 -7.58
N ASN A 488 23.60 5.70 -8.02
CA ASN A 488 22.74 6.49 -7.14
C ASN A 488 21.26 6.57 -7.59
N PRO A 489 20.38 5.67 -7.12
CA PRO A 489 18.99 5.57 -7.59
C PRO A 489 18.11 6.79 -7.27
N ILE A 490 18.48 7.66 -6.31
CA ILE A 490 17.73 8.89 -5.98
C ILE A 490 18.10 10.06 -6.92
N GLU A 491 19.38 10.20 -7.26
CA GLU A 491 19.82 11.12 -8.34
C GLU A 491 19.28 10.63 -9.70
N ASP A 492 19.23 9.31 -9.92
CA ASP A 492 18.75 8.70 -11.17
C ASP A 492 17.29 9.02 -11.49
N VAL A 493 16.39 9.08 -10.50
CA VAL A 493 14.99 9.47 -10.73
C VAL A 493 14.87 10.95 -11.10
N CYS A 494 15.61 11.82 -10.42
CA CYS A 494 15.62 13.26 -10.73
C CYS A 494 16.14 13.51 -12.15
N ASP A 495 17.22 12.83 -12.54
CA ASP A 495 17.78 12.90 -13.88
C ASP A 495 16.86 12.23 -14.92
N VAL A 496 16.13 11.17 -14.56
CA VAL A 496 15.08 10.57 -15.41
C VAL A 496 13.93 11.54 -15.64
N PHE A 497 13.47 12.28 -14.61
CA PHE A 497 12.43 13.29 -14.77
C PHE A 497 12.92 14.52 -15.56
N ILE A 498 14.15 14.96 -15.36
CA ILE A 498 14.77 16.03 -16.16
C ILE A 498 14.83 15.60 -17.63
N ALA A 499 15.39 14.42 -17.91
CA ALA A 499 15.47 13.88 -19.25
C ALA A 499 14.08 13.65 -19.86
N LEU A 500 13.08 13.24 -19.07
CA LEU A 500 11.69 13.11 -19.50
C LEU A 500 11.09 14.47 -19.89
N VAL A 501 11.29 15.52 -19.10
CA VAL A 501 10.82 16.88 -19.41
C VAL A 501 11.54 17.44 -20.63
N GLU A 502 12.87 17.31 -20.72
CA GLU A 502 13.66 17.77 -21.86
C GLU A 502 13.27 17.04 -23.16
N TRP A 503 13.03 15.74 -23.06
CA TRP A 503 12.50 14.93 -24.15
C TRP A 503 11.10 15.33 -24.57
N LEU A 504 10.18 15.50 -23.61
CA LEU A 504 8.82 15.95 -23.82
C LEU A 504 8.82 17.30 -24.56
N VAL A 505 9.64 18.24 -24.10
CA VAL A 505 9.86 19.56 -24.74
C VAL A 505 10.37 19.40 -26.17
N LYS A 506 11.33 18.50 -26.40
CA LYS A 506 11.90 18.24 -27.71
C LYS A 506 10.86 17.63 -28.67
N GLU A 507 10.14 16.60 -28.26
CA GLU A 507 9.17 15.90 -29.10
C GLU A 507 7.95 16.79 -29.43
N ILE A 508 7.47 17.58 -28.48
CA ILE A 508 6.42 18.58 -28.74
C ILE A 508 6.94 19.66 -29.70
N SER A 509 8.20 20.11 -29.57
CA SER A 509 8.81 21.05 -30.51
C SER A 509 8.88 20.48 -31.95
N ASP A 510 9.21 19.19 -32.08
CA ASP A 510 9.21 18.50 -33.37
C ASP A 510 7.79 18.33 -33.94
N ALA A 511 6.79 18.08 -33.10
CA ALA A 511 5.37 18.10 -33.43
C ALA A 511 4.91 19.49 -33.95
N ILE A 512 5.28 20.58 -33.29
CA ILE A 512 4.97 21.95 -33.72
C ILE A 512 5.61 22.26 -35.09
N LYS A 513 6.85 21.80 -35.32
CA LYS A 513 7.51 21.97 -36.63
C LYS A 513 6.74 21.25 -37.73
N LEU A 514 6.35 19.99 -37.50
CA LEU A 514 5.54 19.21 -38.44
C LEU A 514 4.21 19.92 -38.76
N LEU A 515 3.52 20.44 -37.74
CA LEU A 515 2.29 21.21 -37.93
C LEU A 515 2.53 22.50 -38.74
N GLY A 516 3.64 23.20 -38.48
CA GLY A 516 4.08 24.35 -39.27
C GLY A 516 4.34 24.01 -40.74
N ASP A 517 4.84 22.81 -41.03
CA ASP A 517 5.05 22.32 -42.40
C ASP A 517 3.74 21.90 -43.07
N LEU A 518 2.79 21.32 -42.32
CA LEU A 518 1.43 21.03 -42.81
C LEU A 518 0.68 22.29 -43.23
N ILE A 519 0.80 23.38 -42.46
CA ILE A 519 0.23 24.69 -42.81
C ILE A 519 0.82 25.20 -44.13
N LYS A 520 2.13 25.01 -44.36
CA LYS A 520 2.78 25.37 -45.65
C LYS A 520 2.29 24.47 -46.79
N MET A 521 2.06 23.18 -46.52
CA MET A 521 1.54 22.23 -47.52
C MET A 521 0.07 22.47 -47.88
N LEU A 522 -0.75 23.05 -47.01
CA LEU A 522 -2.12 23.48 -47.34
C LEU A 522 -2.21 24.50 -48.48
N LEU A 523 -1.11 25.19 -48.77
CA LEU A 523 -0.98 26.06 -49.94
C LEU A 523 -0.72 25.27 -51.24
N SER A 524 -0.66 23.93 -51.18
CA SER A 524 -0.45 22.98 -52.29
C SER A 524 -1.71 22.12 -52.54
N PRO A 525 -2.00 21.66 -53.77
CA PRO A 525 -3.29 21.06 -54.15
C PRO A 525 -3.63 19.67 -53.56
N GLY A 526 -2.87 19.13 -52.61
CA GLY A 526 -3.01 17.73 -52.15
C GLY A 526 -3.45 17.60 -50.68
N THR A 527 -4.74 17.37 -50.43
CA THR A 527 -5.31 17.22 -49.07
C THR A 527 -4.93 15.92 -48.36
N TYR A 528 -4.47 14.89 -49.09
CA TYR A 528 -4.07 13.60 -48.51
C TYR A 528 -2.83 13.67 -47.63
N LEU A 529 -1.75 14.32 -48.10
CA LEU A 529 -0.50 14.45 -47.34
C LEU A 529 -0.71 15.23 -46.04
N ILE A 530 -1.69 16.13 -46.02
CA ILE A 530 -2.07 16.88 -44.82
C ILE A 530 -2.74 15.98 -43.80
N ARG A 531 -3.68 15.12 -44.21
CA ARG A 531 -4.33 14.16 -43.29
C ARG A 531 -3.33 13.15 -42.71
N LEU A 532 -2.41 12.65 -43.52
CA LEU A 532 -1.36 11.73 -43.06
C LEU A 532 -0.43 12.42 -42.05
N GLY A 533 0.01 13.64 -42.34
CA GLY A 533 0.85 14.40 -41.40
C GLY A 533 0.13 14.78 -40.10
N LEU A 534 -1.19 15.05 -40.15
CA LEU A 534 -1.99 15.29 -38.94
C LEU A 534 -2.14 14.02 -38.10
N TYR A 535 -2.32 12.87 -38.74
CA TYR A 535 -2.32 11.57 -38.04
C TYR A 535 -0.95 11.26 -37.42
N GLU A 536 0.15 11.52 -38.12
CA GLU A 536 1.51 11.35 -37.58
C GLU A 536 1.78 12.27 -36.39
N LEU A 537 1.33 13.52 -36.47
CA LEU A 537 1.39 14.47 -35.36
C LEU A 537 0.60 13.94 -34.15
N ALA A 538 -0.60 13.44 -34.39
CA ALA A 538 -1.45 12.83 -33.35
C ALA A 538 -0.77 11.64 -32.69
N MET A 539 -0.18 10.75 -33.50
CA MET A 539 0.55 9.58 -33.02
C MET A 539 1.77 9.97 -32.18
N LYS A 540 2.49 11.03 -32.53
CA LYS A 540 3.63 11.53 -31.74
C LYS A 540 3.19 12.01 -30.36
N ILE A 541 2.11 12.78 -30.30
CA ILE A 541 1.62 13.31 -29.03
C ILE A 541 1.07 12.18 -28.15
N TRP A 542 0.37 11.22 -28.76
CA TRP A 542 -0.06 10.01 -28.09
C TRP A 542 1.10 9.19 -27.52
N ASP A 543 2.14 8.93 -28.31
CA ASP A 543 3.32 8.18 -27.85
C ASP A 543 4.00 8.87 -26.65
N VAL A 544 4.09 10.19 -26.71
CA VAL A 544 4.62 11.02 -25.62
C VAL A 544 3.81 10.88 -24.33
N ALA A 545 2.48 11.00 -24.43
CA ALA A 545 1.59 10.88 -23.29
C ALA A 545 1.67 9.47 -22.65
N GLN A 546 1.62 8.43 -23.48
CA GLN A 546 1.66 7.05 -23.00
C GLN A 546 3.00 6.68 -22.37
N LYS A 547 4.13 7.10 -22.94
CA LYS A 547 5.45 6.84 -22.35
C LYS A 547 5.62 7.54 -21.01
N THR A 548 5.14 8.79 -20.90
CA THR A 548 5.17 9.55 -19.64
C THR A 548 4.34 8.82 -18.57
N HIS A 549 3.12 8.40 -18.91
CA HIS A 549 2.27 7.66 -17.97
C HIS A 549 2.89 6.31 -17.56
N ASN A 550 3.43 5.57 -18.52
CA ASN A 550 4.08 4.29 -18.27
C ASN A 550 5.28 4.42 -17.30
N ILE A 551 6.10 5.47 -17.43
CA ILE A 551 7.19 5.77 -16.49
C ILE A 551 6.66 6.11 -15.10
N MET A 552 5.60 6.94 -15.00
CA MET A 552 4.97 7.29 -13.73
C MET A 552 4.31 6.08 -13.04
N ALA A 553 3.78 5.13 -13.82
CA ALA A 553 3.24 3.88 -13.30
C ALA A 553 4.36 2.98 -12.76
N HIS A 554 5.46 2.82 -13.50
CA HIS A 554 6.61 1.99 -13.10
C HIS A 554 7.49 2.62 -12.01
N THR A 555 7.19 3.85 -11.58
CA THR A 555 7.77 4.51 -10.40
C THR A 555 6.82 4.47 -9.19
N GLY A 556 5.60 3.94 -9.34
CA GLY A 556 4.62 3.87 -8.26
C GLY A 556 3.91 5.18 -7.97
N ILE A 557 4.16 6.23 -8.76
CA ILE A 557 3.50 7.54 -8.64
C ILE A 557 2.06 7.43 -9.16
N HIS A 558 1.84 6.69 -10.26
CA HIS A 558 0.53 6.41 -10.83
C HIS A 558 0.14 4.93 -10.72
N ILE A 559 -1.17 4.67 -10.76
CA ILE A 559 -1.71 3.31 -10.90
C ILE A 559 -1.64 2.92 -12.38
N PRO A 560 -1.08 1.75 -12.74
CA PRO A 560 -1.02 1.30 -14.13
C PRO A 560 -2.41 0.97 -14.69
N HIS A 561 -2.62 1.23 -15.98
CA HIS A 561 -3.79 0.69 -16.71
C HIS A 561 -3.42 -0.54 -17.53
N GLY A 562 -4.40 -1.37 -17.85
CA GLY A 562 -4.21 -2.49 -18.77
C GLY A 562 -4.60 -2.18 -20.22
N GLU A 563 -4.24 -3.08 -21.15
CA GLU A 563 -4.53 -2.88 -22.58
C GLU A 563 -6.02 -2.62 -22.84
N GLN A 564 -6.30 -1.58 -23.63
CA GLN A 564 -7.63 -1.28 -24.14
C GLN A 564 -7.63 -1.25 -25.66
N ARG A 565 -8.74 -1.68 -26.26
CA ARG A 565 -8.95 -1.68 -27.71
C ARG A 565 -10.28 -1.03 -28.04
N TYR A 566 -10.36 -0.42 -29.21
CA TYR A 566 -11.62 0.08 -29.73
C TYR A 566 -12.58 -1.07 -30.03
N ALA A 567 -13.84 -0.94 -29.61
CA ALA A 567 -14.81 -2.03 -29.66
C ALA A 567 -15.24 -2.41 -31.09
N ASP A 568 -15.13 -1.48 -32.03
CA ASP A 568 -15.61 -1.62 -33.41
C ASP A 568 -14.59 -2.28 -34.36
N ASP A 569 -13.30 -2.02 -34.20
CA ASP A 569 -12.24 -2.54 -35.09
C ASP A 569 -11.12 -3.32 -34.38
N GLY A 570 -11.08 -3.29 -33.05
CA GLY A 570 -10.05 -3.95 -32.25
C GLY A 570 -8.67 -3.25 -32.31
N GLU A 571 -8.57 -2.05 -32.88
CA GLU A 571 -7.35 -1.25 -32.85
C GLU A 571 -6.97 -0.91 -31.40
N LEU A 572 -5.67 -0.91 -31.11
CA LEU A 572 -5.14 -0.53 -29.80
C LEU A 572 -5.60 0.89 -29.45
N ARG A 573 -6.22 1.06 -28.28
CA ARG A 573 -6.61 2.36 -27.72
C ARG A 573 -5.63 2.82 -26.65
N LEU A 574 -5.30 1.95 -25.70
CA LEU A 574 -4.28 2.16 -24.66
C LEU A 574 -3.41 0.88 -24.55
N PRO A 575 -2.08 1.01 -24.37
CA PRO A 575 -1.19 -0.12 -24.13
C PRO A 575 -1.43 -0.75 -22.75
N ASN A 576 -0.76 -1.87 -22.47
CA ASN A 576 -0.75 -2.48 -21.14
C ASN A 576 0.44 -1.95 -20.34
N GLU A 577 0.18 -1.31 -19.20
CA GLU A 577 1.20 -0.86 -18.25
C GLU A 577 1.31 -1.80 -17.05
N ILE A 578 0.34 -2.71 -16.88
CA ILE A 578 0.41 -3.73 -15.84
C ILE A 578 1.55 -4.71 -16.18
N ASP A 579 2.68 -4.50 -15.52
CA ASP A 579 3.83 -5.39 -15.57
C ASP A 579 3.54 -6.68 -14.77
N LEU A 580 3.24 -7.75 -15.51
CA LEU A 580 3.00 -9.07 -14.94
C LEU A 580 4.24 -9.65 -14.24
N PRO A 581 5.46 -9.56 -14.80
CA PRO A 581 6.67 -9.92 -14.08
C PRO A 581 6.82 -9.25 -12.70
N LEU A 582 6.46 -7.97 -12.52
CA LEU A 582 6.53 -7.30 -11.21
C LEU A 582 5.64 -7.96 -10.13
N ILE A 583 4.56 -8.62 -10.55
CA ILE A 583 3.59 -9.24 -9.64
C ILE A 583 3.60 -10.77 -9.71
N THR A 584 4.49 -11.38 -10.50
CA THR A 584 4.61 -12.84 -10.63
C THR A 584 5.87 -13.34 -9.94
N LEU A 585 5.73 -14.17 -8.89
CA LEU A 585 6.86 -14.55 -8.05
C LEU A 585 7.97 -15.19 -8.86
N GLY A 586 9.18 -14.62 -8.79
CA GLY A 586 10.39 -15.14 -9.43
C GLY A 586 10.46 -15.08 -10.93
N GLU A 587 9.48 -14.49 -11.61
CA GLU A 587 9.79 -13.97 -12.93
C GLU A 587 10.85 -12.88 -12.74
N THR A 588 12.05 -13.10 -13.29
CA THR A 588 13.23 -12.20 -13.21
C THR A 588 13.41 -11.34 -14.46
N VAL A 589 12.60 -11.57 -15.51
CA VAL A 589 12.78 -10.91 -16.80
C VAL A 589 11.91 -9.67 -16.83
N ASP A 590 12.58 -8.52 -16.68
CA ASP A 590 11.98 -7.20 -16.80
C ASP A 590 11.70 -6.81 -18.26
N GLY A 591 11.19 -7.77 -19.04
CA GLY A 591 11.01 -7.58 -20.48
C GLY A 591 10.07 -6.41 -20.79
N ALA A 592 9.16 -6.07 -19.88
CA ALA A 592 8.20 -4.98 -20.02
C ALA A 592 8.78 -3.61 -19.65
N PHE A 593 9.54 -3.47 -18.55
CA PHE A 593 10.24 -2.21 -18.27
C PHE A 593 11.47 -2.00 -19.18
N LEU A 594 12.22 -3.06 -19.52
CA LEU A 594 13.27 -3.00 -20.56
C LEU A 594 12.68 -2.71 -21.94
N ALA A 595 11.46 -3.19 -22.24
CA ALA A 595 10.74 -2.74 -23.42
C ALA A 595 10.20 -1.32 -23.24
N ALA A 596 9.77 -0.87 -22.07
CA ALA A 596 9.34 0.52 -21.85
C ALA A 596 10.50 1.50 -22.03
N LEU A 597 11.67 1.19 -21.47
CA LEU A 597 12.94 1.91 -21.66
C LEU A 597 13.49 1.75 -23.08
N GLY A 598 13.39 0.55 -23.66
CA GLY A 598 13.85 0.26 -25.02
C GLY A 598 12.96 0.84 -26.13
N ASP A 599 11.66 0.90 -25.90
CA ASP A 599 10.62 1.52 -26.74
C ASP A 599 10.58 3.04 -26.53
N ALA A 600 11.07 3.52 -25.38
CA ALA A 600 11.45 4.92 -25.20
C ALA A 600 12.62 5.32 -26.14
N ILE A 601 13.27 4.35 -26.82
CA ILE A 601 14.46 4.36 -27.69
C ILE A 601 15.75 4.57 -26.88
N ASP A 602 16.73 3.66 -27.03
CA ASP A 602 18.09 3.82 -26.52
C ASP A 602 19.00 4.18 -27.70
N PRO A 603 19.43 5.45 -27.87
CA PRO A 603 20.36 5.80 -28.94
C PRO A 603 21.82 5.72 -28.44
N PHE A 604 22.08 5.36 -27.18
CA PHE A 604 23.39 5.51 -26.53
C PHE A 604 23.98 4.24 -25.91
N GLY A 605 23.26 3.13 -25.84
CA GLY A 605 23.81 1.86 -25.35
C GLY A 605 24.45 1.96 -23.97
N ASN A 606 23.88 2.74 -23.05
CA ASN A 606 24.53 3.04 -21.76
C ASN A 606 23.64 2.89 -20.52
N LEU A 607 22.50 2.18 -20.62
CA LEU A 607 21.98 1.46 -19.46
C LEU A 607 22.75 0.16 -19.33
N ASP A 608 23.10 -0.23 -18.10
CA ASP A 608 24.10 -1.26 -17.75
C ASP A 608 24.15 -2.44 -18.75
N GLN A 609 25.15 -2.44 -19.65
CA GLN A 609 25.39 -3.52 -20.61
C GLN A 609 25.93 -4.80 -19.95
N ASN A 610 26.14 -4.80 -18.63
CA ASN A 610 26.66 -5.94 -17.92
C ASN A 610 25.57 -7.00 -17.74
N THR A 611 25.31 -7.76 -18.81
CA THR A 611 24.54 -9.01 -18.79
C THR A 611 25.00 -10.03 -17.73
N GLY A 612 26.17 -9.80 -17.10
CA GLY A 612 26.68 -10.56 -15.96
C GLY A 612 26.07 -10.19 -14.60
N VAL A 613 25.33 -9.09 -14.45
CA VAL A 613 24.59 -8.76 -13.21
C VAL A 613 23.23 -9.47 -13.16
N ILE A 614 22.65 -9.79 -14.32
CA ILE A 614 21.46 -10.63 -14.48
C ILE A 614 21.89 -12.09 -14.63
N VAL A 615 22.51 -12.63 -13.59
CA VAL A 615 22.89 -14.04 -13.52
C VAL A 615 21.90 -14.80 -12.66
N SER A 616 21.42 -15.94 -13.15
CA SER A 616 20.68 -16.89 -12.31
C SER A 616 21.58 -17.30 -11.15
N HIS A 617 21.21 -16.94 -9.92
CA HIS A 617 21.94 -17.36 -8.73
C HIS A 617 21.45 -18.73 -8.26
N SER A 618 22.33 -19.50 -7.62
CA SER A 618 21.94 -20.78 -7.02
C SER A 618 21.14 -20.53 -5.75
N VAL A 619 19.86 -20.89 -5.76
CA VAL A 619 18.96 -20.79 -4.62
C VAL A 619 18.99 -22.09 -3.81
N HIS A 620 18.68 -22.04 -2.51
CA HIS A 620 18.70 -23.25 -1.67
C HIS A 620 17.57 -24.22 -2.00
N ASP A 621 16.40 -23.70 -2.42
CA ASP A 621 15.31 -24.49 -2.98
C ASP A 621 14.83 -23.84 -4.29
N PRO A 622 14.99 -24.50 -5.46
CA PRO A 622 14.52 -23.97 -6.74
C PRO A 622 12.99 -23.90 -6.87
N ASN A 623 12.21 -24.45 -5.94
CA ASN A 623 10.76 -24.26 -5.91
C ASN A 623 10.34 -23.01 -5.09
N TYR A 624 11.26 -22.48 -4.28
CA TYR A 624 11.09 -21.33 -3.40
C TYR A 624 12.37 -20.47 -3.49
N PRO A 625 12.70 -19.92 -4.67
CA PRO A 625 14.02 -19.37 -4.98
C PRO A 625 14.42 -18.09 -4.22
N TYR A 626 13.61 -17.58 -3.28
CA TYR A 626 13.76 -16.22 -2.78
C TYR A 626 14.57 -16.14 -1.49
N TYR A 627 15.56 -15.26 -1.48
CA TYR A 627 16.13 -14.72 -0.25
C TYR A 627 15.67 -13.27 -0.10
N PRO A 628 15.01 -12.94 1.01
CA PRO A 628 14.47 -11.60 1.20
C PRO A 628 15.50 -10.48 1.42
N VAL A 629 16.83 -10.65 1.47
CA VAL A 629 17.83 -9.54 1.47
C VAL A 629 19.21 -10.08 1.04
N THR A 630 20.12 -9.21 0.59
CA THR A 630 21.59 -9.42 0.50
C THR A 630 22.13 -10.15 1.74
N ARG A 631 23.30 -10.79 1.64
CA ARG A 631 24.06 -11.27 2.82
C ARG A 631 25.45 -10.65 2.87
N TYR A 632 25.69 -9.78 3.86
CA TYR A 632 26.96 -9.14 4.08
C TYR A 632 27.70 -9.95 5.14
N ARG A 633 28.91 -10.39 4.81
CA ARG A 633 29.82 -11.00 5.79
C ARG A 633 30.94 -10.01 6.05
N PRO A 634 31.19 -9.62 7.31
CA PRO A 634 32.30 -8.73 7.64
C PRO A 634 33.61 -9.22 7.02
N GLY A 635 34.21 -8.40 6.14
CA GLY A 635 35.48 -8.71 5.46
C GLY A 635 35.37 -9.53 4.17
N HIS A 636 34.18 -9.73 3.61
CA HIS A 636 33.94 -10.34 2.30
C HIS A 636 33.07 -9.42 1.41
N ASP A 637 33.15 -9.60 0.09
CA ASP A 637 32.22 -8.97 -0.85
C ASP A 637 30.77 -9.35 -0.48
N PRO A 638 29.77 -8.45 -0.66
CA PRO A 638 28.37 -8.81 -0.52
C PRO A 638 28.07 -10.08 -1.31
N GLU A 639 27.48 -11.10 -0.66
CA GLU A 639 26.97 -12.24 -1.41
C GLU A 639 25.76 -11.72 -2.20
N GLY A 640 25.90 -11.58 -3.52
CA GLY A 640 24.91 -11.03 -4.47
C GLY A 640 23.67 -11.92 -4.62
N TRP A 641 22.99 -12.15 -3.51
CA TRP A 641 21.76 -12.97 -3.40
C TRP A 641 20.51 -12.10 -3.36
N GLU A 642 20.67 -10.78 -3.43
CA GLU A 642 19.58 -9.84 -3.60
C GLU A 642 19.13 -9.80 -5.06
N TYR A 643 17.86 -9.53 -5.25
CA TYR A 643 17.24 -9.44 -6.55
C TYR A 643 17.64 -8.12 -7.23
N HIS A 644 18.71 -8.15 -8.02
CA HIS A 644 19.20 -7.00 -8.79
C HIS A 644 18.28 -6.72 -9.99
N ARG A 645 17.57 -5.59 -9.94
CA ARG A 645 16.72 -5.03 -11.01
C ARG A 645 16.85 -3.49 -10.98
N PRO A 646 16.40 -2.69 -11.96
CA PRO A 646 16.80 -1.27 -12.10
C PRO A 646 16.46 -0.34 -10.94
N TRP A 647 15.64 -0.81 -9.98
CA TRP A 647 15.43 -0.22 -8.66
C TRP A 647 16.29 -0.90 -7.58
N ALA A 648 17.51 -1.32 -7.93
CA ALA A 648 18.37 -2.03 -7.02
C ALA A 648 18.59 -1.12 -5.82
N TYR A 649 18.30 -1.63 -4.63
CA TYR A 649 18.77 -0.96 -3.44
C TYR A 649 20.29 -0.84 -3.64
N PRO A 650 20.86 0.37 -3.51
CA PRO A 650 22.23 0.58 -3.91
C PRO A 650 23.09 -0.43 -3.15
N SER A 651 24.18 -0.95 -3.72
CA SER A 651 25.02 -1.89 -2.94
C SER A 651 25.64 -1.22 -1.71
N THR A 652 25.50 0.11 -1.62
CA THR A 652 25.96 1.00 -0.58
C THR A 652 24.83 1.90 -0.06
N SER A 653 24.73 2.07 1.25
CA SER A 653 23.72 2.87 1.94
C SER A 653 23.94 4.37 1.71
N GLU A 654 22.87 5.15 1.54
CA GLU A 654 22.92 6.61 1.52
C GLU A 654 23.00 7.24 2.92
N PHE A 655 23.94 6.81 3.75
CA PHE A 655 24.12 7.45 5.06
C PHE A 655 24.50 8.93 4.89
N THR A 656 23.63 9.83 5.31
CA THR A 656 23.96 11.24 5.50
C THR A 656 24.78 11.38 6.79
N THR A 657 26.08 11.61 6.66
CA THR A 657 26.92 12.02 7.81
C THR A 657 27.22 13.51 7.66
N ASP A 658 26.80 14.33 8.64
CA ASP A 658 26.98 15.78 8.63
C ASP A 658 26.42 16.49 7.37
N GLY A 659 25.29 16.00 6.84
CA GLY A 659 24.62 16.57 5.67
C GLY A 659 25.24 16.21 4.31
N ASN A 660 26.15 15.22 4.26
CA ASN A 660 26.68 14.68 3.00
C ASN A 660 26.38 13.18 2.90
N HIS A 661 25.88 12.73 1.74
CA HIS A 661 25.65 11.32 1.43
C HIS A 661 26.99 10.56 1.38
N ASN A 662 27.05 9.40 2.03
CA ASN A 662 28.23 8.53 2.06
C ASN A 662 27.97 7.22 1.31
N THR A 663 28.21 7.22 0.01
CA THR A 663 27.99 6.10 -0.91
C THR A 663 29.05 5.00 -0.84
N GLU A 664 29.97 5.02 0.14
CA GLU A 664 31.04 4.01 0.27
C GLU A 664 30.70 2.87 1.25
N ILE A 665 29.60 2.96 2.02
CA ILE A 665 29.25 1.99 3.06
C ILE A 665 28.32 0.92 2.48
N PRO A 666 28.69 -0.38 2.43
CA PRO A 666 27.81 -1.44 1.93
C PRO A 666 26.49 -1.50 2.68
N ASN A 667 25.39 -1.78 1.97
CA ASN A 667 24.11 -1.92 2.63
C ASN A 667 24.12 -3.13 3.58
N PRO A 668 23.78 -2.91 4.87
CA PRO A 668 23.79 -3.97 5.84
C PRO A 668 22.68 -4.97 5.55
N THR A 669 22.90 -6.20 5.98
CA THR A 669 21.98 -7.29 5.67
C THR A 669 21.14 -7.62 6.88
N GLU A 670 19.84 -7.75 6.65
CA GLU A 670 18.85 -8.07 7.68
C GLU A 670 19.01 -9.50 8.20
N LEU A 671 20.08 -9.68 8.94
CA LEU A 671 20.28 -10.87 9.73
C LEU A 671 19.77 -10.58 11.12
N TYR A 672 19.08 -11.53 11.71
CA TYR A 672 18.70 -11.46 13.12
C TYR A 672 19.49 -12.49 13.93
N ASN A 673 19.56 -12.27 15.24
CA ASN A 673 20.22 -13.15 16.19
C ASN A 673 19.20 -14.02 16.95
N PRO A 674 19.02 -15.31 16.59
CA PRO A 674 18.05 -16.19 17.24
C PRO A 674 18.26 -16.34 18.75
N TYR A 675 19.51 -16.28 19.22
CA TYR A 675 19.81 -16.45 20.65
C TYR A 675 19.44 -15.24 21.48
N ALA A 676 19.57 -14.04 20.91
CA ALA A 676 19.11 -12.83 21.57
C ALA A 676 17.58 -12.82 21.67
N CYS A 677 16.89 -13.32 20.63
CA CYS A 677 15.43 -13.33 20.55
C CYS A 677 14.76 -14.48 21.32
N ASP A 678 15.49 -15.56 21.63
CA ASP A 678 15.01 -16.64 22.49
C ASP A 678 16.14 -17.21 23.36
N PRO A 679 16.37 -16.64 24.55
CA PRO A 679 17.39 -17.14 25.49
C PRO A 679 17.14 -18.56 25.98
N SER A 680 15.91 -19.08 25.84
CA SER A 680 15.54 -20.45 26.23
C SER A 680 15.94 -21.51 25.19
N ALA A 681 16.34 -21.09 23.99
CA ALA A 681 16.82 -21.96 22.92
C ALA A 681 18.16 -22.68 23.23
N VAL A 682 18.78 -22.42 24.38
CA VAL A 682 19.91 -23.22 24.88
C VAL A 682 19.39 -24.55 25.42
N ARG A 683 19.41 -25.59 24.58
CA ARG A 683 19.37 -26.97 25.07
C ARG A 683 20.70 -27.70 24.86
N THR A 684 21.20 -28.17 25.99
CA THR A 684 22.14 -29.29 26.10
C THR A 684 21.42 -30.60 25.84
N ASP A 685 21.24 -30.98 24.59
CA ASP A 685 20.79 -32.33 24.21
C ASP A 685 21.51 -32.83 22.94
N GLY A 686 22.83 -32.94 23.05
CA GLY A 686 23.61 -34.14 22.71
C GLY A 686 23.59 -34.75 21.31
N GLU A 687 22.75 -34.34 20.35
CA GLU A 687 22.70 -34.99 19.03
C GLU A 687 22.66 -34.07 17.82
N VAL A 688 22.49 -32.76 17.94
CA VAL A 688 22.85 -31.82 16.85
C VAL A 688 23.41 -30.54 17.44
N SER A 689 24.73 -30.42 17.51
CA SER A 689 25.40 -29.14 17.76
C SER A 689 25.35 -28.31 16.48
N ILE A 690 24.28 -27.53 16.28
CA ILE A 690 24.33 -26.43 15.31
C ILE A 690 25.22 -25.35 15.94
N PRO A 691 26.33 -24.94 15.31
CA PRO A 691 27.19 -23.90 15.88
C PRO A 691 26.37 -22.63 16.15
N ILE A 692 26.32 -22.29 17.44
CA ILE A 692 25.61 -21.15 18.03
C ILE A 692 26.39 -19.85 17.71
N THR A 693 26.52 -19.53 16.42
CA THR A 693 27.18 -18.32 15.89
C THR A 693 26.53 -17.78 14.62
N SER A 694 25.50 -18.42 14.06
CA SER A 694 24.95 -18.03 12.75
C SER A 694 23.82 -17.02 12.89
N GLN A 695 24.10 -15.75 12.60
CA GLN A 695 23.08 -14.79 12.20
C GLN A 695 22.21 -15.41 11.08
N LYS A 696 20.89 -15.26 11.14
CA LYS A 696 19.92 -15.91 10.22
C LYS A 696 19.22 -14.86 9.35
N PRO A 697 19.01 -15.12 8.05
CA PRO A 697 18.24 -14.23 7.19
C PRO A 697 16.75 -14.29 7.54
N THR A 698 16.01 -13.28 7.09
CA THR A 698 14.56 -13.31 6.93
C THR A 698 14.15 -14.50 6.03
N ARG A 699 12.90 -14.99 6.17
CA ARG A 699 12.41 -16.17 5.46
C ARG A 699 11.39 -15.77 4.40
N PRO A 700 11.44 -16.34 3.17
CA PRO A 700 10.36 -16.17 2.21
C PRO A 700 9.08 -16.80 2.76
N GLY A 701 7.93 -16.35 2.28
CA GLY A 701 6.64 -16.96 2.51
C GLY A 701 6.45 -18.30 1.77
N PRO A 702 5.25 -18.89 1.89
CA PRO A 702 4.93 -20.24 1.41
C PRO A 702 4.68 -20.34 -0.10
N TYR A 703 4.95 -19.29 -0.87
CA TYR A 703 4.50 -19.16 -2.25
C TYR A 703 5.52 -19.72 -3.24
N ARG A 704 5.03 -20.31 -4.33
CA ARG A 704 5.90 -20.95 -5.34
C ARG A 704 6.32 -19.95 -6.39
N GLU A 705 7.46 -20.20 -7.02
CA GLU A 705 7.83 -19.53 -8.26
C GLU A 705 6.73 -19.65 -9.34
N GLY A 706 6.51 -18.56 -10.06
CA GLY A 706 5.46 -18.37 -11.06
C GLY A 706 4.08 -18.04 -10.50
N THR A 707 3.92 -17.93 -9.17
CA THR A 707 2.61 -17.63 -8.57
C THR A 707 2.25 -16.16 -8.78
N ARG A 708 0.99 -15.91 -9.16
CA ARG A 708 0.42 -14.57 -9.33
C ARG A 708 -0.61 -14.22 -8.25
N PRO A 709 -0.96 -12.94 -8.05
CA PRO A 709 -1.88 -12.52 -6.98
C PRO A 709 -3.26 -13.16 -7.12
N ASP A 710 -3.78 -13.27 -8.35
CA ASP A 710 -5.07 -13.90 -8.66
C ASP A 710 -5.15 -15.38 -8.26
N GLN A 711 -4.00 -16.03 -8.09
CA GLN A 711 -3.90 -17.45 -7.72
C GLN A 711 -3.77 -17.69 -6.22
N VAL A 712 -3.64 -16.63 -5.41
CA VAL A 712 -3.43 -16.69 -3.96
C VAL A 712 -4.55 -15.96 -3.23
N PHE A 713 -4.84 -14.71 -3.58
CA PHE A 713 -5.56 -13.81 -2.69
C PHE A 713 -7.05 -14.14 -2.53
N PHE A 714 -7.69 -14.71 -3.56
CA PHE A 714 -9.15 -14.83 -3.60
C PHE A 714 -9.68 -16.26 -3.64
N ARG A 715 -8.83 -17.25 -3.34
CA ARG A 715 -9.27 -18.65 -3.29
C ARG A 715 -10.07 -18.91 -2.01
N THR A 716 -11.30 -19.39 -2.17
CA THR A 716 -12.17 -19.78 -1.05
C THR A 716 -12.04 -21.25 -0.68
N GLY A 717 -11.60 -22.10 -1.62
CA GLY A 717 -11.44 -23.55 -1.46
C GLY A 717 -10.02 -24.02 -1.11
N GLY A 718 -9.09 -23.09 -0.87
CA GLY A 718 -7.73 -23.42 -0.45
C GLY A 718 -7.73 -24.09 0.93
N GLY A 719 -7.17 -25.29 1.05
CA GLY A 719 -7.02 -25.94 2.36
C GLY A 719 -6.01 -25.19 3.23
N HIS A 720 -6.34 -24.96 4.50
CA HIS A 720 -5.40 -24.46 5.51
C HIS A 720 -4.82 -25.62 6.32
N ASP A 721 -3.67 -25.43 6.97
CA ASP A 721 -3.12 -26.38 7.94
C ASP A 721 -3.43 -25.87 9.36
N ALA A 722 -4.51 -26.38 9.96
CA ALA A 722 -4.95 -25.96 11.28
C ALA A 722 -3.87 -26.17 12.37
N GLN A 723 -3.01 -27.18 12.22
CA GLN A 723 -1.91 -27.39 13.14
C GLN A 723 -0.82 -26.34 12.94
N ALA A 724 -0.49 -26.01 11.69
CA ALA A 724 0.45 -24.94 11.39
C ALA A 724 -0.04 -23.59 11.90
N ARG A 725 -1.28 -23.22 11.61
CA ARG A 725 -1.89 -21.97 12.09
C ARG A 725 -1.83 -21.87 13.61
N PHE A 726 -2.23 -22.92 14.32
CA PHE A 726 -2.11 -22.97 15.77
C PHE A 726 -0.68 -22.69 16.27
N LEU A 727 0.34 -23.23 15.59
CA LEU A 727 1.74 -23.01 15.97
C LEU A 727 2.19 -21.56 15.76
N TYR A 728 1.76 -20.91 14.67
CA TYR A 728 2.02 -19.48 14.45
C TYR A 728 1.31 -18.62 15.50
N GLU A 729 0.03 -18.88 15.72
CA GLU A 729 -0.81 -18.11 16.65
C GLU A 729 -0.34 -18.17 18.10
N HIS A 730 0.44 -19.18 18.47
CA HIS A 730 0.94 -19.39 19.83
C HIS A 730 2.47 -19.22 19.95
N ALA A 731 3.14 -18.80 18.87
CA ALA A 731 4.58 -18.54 18.91
C ALA A 731 4.89 -17.45 19.95
N GLN A 732 5.81 -17.74 20.85
CA GLN A 732 6.20 -16.85 21.96
C GLN A 732 7.38 -15.97 21.62
N THR A 733 8.15 -16.34 20.58
CA THR A 733 9.36 -15.64 20.17
C THR A 733 9.47 -15.59 18.65
N PRO A 734 10.17 -14.59 18.08
CA PRO A 734 10.51 -14.56 16.66
C PRO A 734 11.18 -15.87 16.19
N TRP A 735 12.00 -16.48 17.04
CA TRP A 735 12.68 -17.75 16.69
C TRP A 735 11.71 -18.93 16.57
N GLN A 736 10.68 -19.01 17.42
CA GLN A 736 9.68 -20.08 17.33
C GLN A 736 8.92 -20.01 16.01
N THR A 737 8.55 -18.82 15.55
CA THR A 737 7.93 -18.60 14.23
C THR A 737 8.82 -19.09 13.10
N ASP A 738 10.12 -18.77 13.14
CA ASP A 738 11.06 -19.29 12.17
C ASP A 738 11.21 -20.80 12.20
N LEU A 739 11.17 -21.44 13.37
CA LEU A 739 11.18 -22.90 13.45
C LEU A 739 9.93 -23.52 12.81
N VAL A 740 8.78 -22.84 12.91
CA VAL A 740 7.56 -23.24 12.20
C VAL A 740 7.76 -23.07 10.69
N ASN A 741 8.27 -21.92 10.24
CA ASN A 741 8.64 -21.68 8.84
C ASN A 741 9.61 -22.76 8.31
N GLU A 742 10.72 -23.05 9.01
CA GLU A 742 11.70 -24.08 8.65
C GLU A 742 11.10 -25.49 8.58
N ARG A 743 10.07 -25.77 9.39
CA ARG A 743 9.40 -27.07 9.39
C ARG A 743 8.43 -27.22 8.23
N LEU A 744 7.76 -26.15 7.84
CA LEU A 744 6.67 -26.17 6.86
C LEU A 744 7.17 -25.88 5.43
N PHE A 745 8.15 -25.00 5.30
CA PHE A 745 8.81 -24.65 4.03
C PHE A 745 9.86 -25.73 3.70
N GLY A 746 9.89 -26.22 2.46
CA GLY A 746 10.65 -27.41 2.05
C GLY A 746 9.91 -28.75 2.20
N ARG A 747 8.69 -28.78 2.77
CA ARG A 747 7.76 -29.94 2.70
C ARG A 747 6.43 -29.62 1.99
N ALA A 748 6.28 -28.41 1.46
CA ALA A 748 5.08 -27.89 0.83
C ALA A 748 4.77 -28.55 -0.54
N SER A 749 4.32 -29.79 -0.45
CA SER A 749 3.91 -30.66 -1.56
C SER A 749 2.58 -30.25 -2.22
N LYS A 750 1.94 -29.12 -1.84
CA LYS A 750 0.57 -28.80 -2.31
C LYS A 750 0.24 -27.34 -2.70
N GLY A 751 1.16 -26.37 -2.59
CA GLY A 751 0.88 -24.99 -3.05
C GLY A 751 -0.20 -24.24 -2.23
N LEU A 752 -0.27 -24.52 -0.93
CA LEU A 752 -1.22 -23.93 0.01
C LEU A 752 -0.48 -23.20 1.12
N SER A 753 -0.95 -22.00 1.47
CA SER A 753 -0.48 -21.18 2.59
C SER A 753 -0.82 -21.88 3.93
N PRO A 754 0.14 -22.02 4.87
CA PRO A 754 -0.14 -22.64 6.18
C PRO A 754 -1.27 -22.01 6.99
N LEU A 755 -1.38 -20.68 7.00
CA LEU A 755 -2.48 -19.92 7.61
C LEU A 755 -3.78 -19.98 6.78
N GLY A 756 -3.66 -20.30 5.49
CA GLY A 756 -4.72 -20.19 4.50
C GLY A 756 -4.56 -18.98 3.59
N ASP A 757 -5.51 -18.82 2.67
CA ASP A 757 -5.58 -17.66 1.79
C ASP A 757 -6.34 -16.50 2.47
N PRO A 758 -6.18 -15.24 2.01
CA PRO A 758 -6.78 -14.05 2.65
C PRO A 758 -8.27 -14.18 2.98
N VAL A 759 -9.09 -14.66 2.03
CA VAL A 759 -10.54 -14.80 2.23
C VAL A 759 -10.90 -15.78 3.37
N PRO A 760 -10.53 -17.08 3.33
CA PRO A 760 -10.87 -18.01 4.40
C PRO A 760 -10.17 -17.69 5.73
N PHE A 761 -8.96 -17.11 5.71
CA PHE A 761 -8.27 -16.70 6.94
C PHE A 761 -8.97 -15.51 7.61
N SER A 762 -9.39 -14.51 6.84
CA SER A 762 -10.19 -13.39 7.34
C SER A 762 -11.54 -13.84 7.90
N ALA A 763 -12.22 -14.78 7.25
CA ALA A 763 -13.45 -15.39 7.75
C ALA A 763 -13.24 -16.11 9.11
N TYR A 764 -12.12 -16.81 9.26
CA TYR A 764 -11.71 -17.41 10.52
C TYR A 764 -11.45 -16.36 11.60
N LEU A 765 -10.71 -15.28 11.27
CA LEU A 765 -10.44 -14.19 12.21
C LEU A 765 -11.71 -13.46 12.64
N ILE A 766 -12.68 -13.24 11.74
CA ILE A 766 -14.01 -12.72 12.12
C ILE A 766 -14.63 -13.61 13.19
N GLY A 767 -14.63 -14.92 12.97
CA GLY A 767 -15.13 -15.88 13.94
C GLY A 767 -14.45 -15.77 15.29
N GLN A 768 -13.13 -15.55 15.32
CA GLN A 768 -12.33 -15.42 16.54
C GLN A 768 -12.49 -14.07 17.25
N LEU A 769 -12.54 -12.96 16.51
CA LEU A 769 -12.43 -11.61 17.06
C LEU A 769 -13.79 -10.97 17.32
N ALA A 770 -14.82 -11.30 16.53
CA ALA A 770 -16.17 -10.82 16.78
C ALA A 770 -16.88 -11.58 17.90
N ASN A 771 -16.37 -12.76 18.29
CA ASN A 771 -16.92 -13.58 19.35
C ASN A 771 -15.99 -13.65 20.56
N PRO A 772 -16.51 -13.95 21.77
CA PRO A 772 -15.69 -14.04 22.99
C PRO A 772 -14.92 -15.38 23.06
N THR A 773 -14.02 -15.64 22.10
CA THR A 773 -13.26 -16.90 22.04
C THR A 773 -12.00 -16.88 22.93
N GLY A 774 -11.60 -15.70 23.39
CA GLY A 774 -10.34 -15.51 24.12
C GLY A 774 -9.11 -15.44 23.20
N TYR A 775 -9.30 -15.19 21.90
CA TYR A 775 -8.21 -14.98 20.96
C TYR A 775 -7.37 -13.75 21.33
N THR A 776 -6.05 -13.92 21.45
CA THR A 776 -5.12 -12.84 21.87
C THR A 776 -3.95 -12.64 20.91
N THR A 777 -3.86 -13.40 19.83
CA THR A 777 -2.74 -13.34 18.88
C THR A 777 -2.75 -12.00 18.16
N GLN A 778 -1.61 -11.30 18.14
CA GLN A 778 -1.43 -10.02 17.47
C GLN A 778 -0.50 -10.22 16.27
N PHE A 779 -1.03 -10.29 15.05
CA PHE A 779 -0.21 -10.38 13.85
C PHE A 779 0.41 -9.03 13.50
N ASN A 780 1.63 -9.05 12.97
CA ASN A 780 2.25 -7.90 12.33
C ASN A 780 1.72 -7.83 10.88
N LEU A 781 1.09 -6.70 10.52
CA LEU A 781 0.37 -6.59 9.25
C LEU A 781 1.32 -6.40 8.07
N ASP A 782 2.38 -5.61 8.20
CA ASP A 782 3.34 -5.33 7.10
C ASP A 782 4.29 -6.48 6.77
N ALA A 783 4.10 -7.63 7.44
CA ALA A 783 4.93 -8.82 7.34
C ALA A 783 6.43 -8.49 7.46
N ASP A 784 6.72 -7.53 8.34
CA ASP A 784 7.95 -6.74 8.40
C ASP A 784 9.21 -7.58 8.69
N ARG A 785 9.08 -8.88 8.88
CA ARG A 785 10.21 -9.79 9.04
C ARG A 785 10.11 -11.04 8.20
N ALA A 786 8.89 -11.48 7.88
CA ALA A 786 8.53 -12.63 7.05
C ALA A 786 7.05 -12.98 7.28
N TYR A 787 6.62 -14.06 6.63
CA TYR A 787 5.32 -14.70 6.82
C TYR A 787 4.99 -15.04 8.29
N ALA A 788 3.76 -14.69 8.70
CA ALA A 788 3.13 -15.06 9.98
C ALA A 788 3.84 -14.58 11.25
N TYR A 789 4.59 -13.48 11.16
CA TYR A 789 5.17 -12.83 12.34
C TYR A 789 4.09 -12.21 13.22
N LEU A 790 4.30 -12.30 14.54
CA LEU A 790 3.50 -11.54 15.50
C LEU A 790 4.12 -10.17 15.71
N THR A 791 3.38 -9.25 16.31
CA THR A 791 3.86 -7.91 16.67
C THR A 791 5.16 -7.99 17.49
N TRP A 792 6.16 -7.20 17.13
CA TRP A 792 7.50 -7.27 17.70
C TRP A 792 8.11 -5.88 17.92
N ASP A 793 9.10 -5.80 18.81
CA ASP A 793 9.92 -4.60 19.05
C ASP A 793 11.40 -4.98 19.19
N TRP A 794 12.25 -3.98 19.02
CA TRP A 794 13.68 -4.07 19.27
C TRP A 794 13.94 -4.43 20.73
N ILE A 795 14.94 -5.28 20.99
CA ILE A 795 15.48 -5.42 22.35
C ILE A 795 16.24 -4.14 22.67
N ARG A 796 15.83 -3.41 23.71
CA ARG A 796 16.36 -2.08 24.07
C ARG A 796 17.44 -2.17 25.15
N ASP A 797 18.46 -1.28 25.10
CA ASP A 797 19.49 -1.15 26.13
C ASP A 797 18.93 -0.33 27.31
N PRO A 798 18.67 -0.94 28.48
CA PRO A 798 18.08 -0.23 29.62
C PRO A 798 19.02 0.82 30.23
N LYS A 799 20.28 0.87 29.82
CA LYS A 799 21.25 1.90 30.25
C LYS A 799 21.43 3.00 29.23
N GLY A 800 20.94 2.81 28.01
CA GLY A 800 20.93 3.85 27.00
C GLY A 800 19.85 4.88 27.31
N ASP A 801 20.12 6.13 26.97
CA ASP A 801 19.18 7.23 27.04
C ASP A 801 19.29 7.98 25.72
N ALA A 802 18.24 7.88 24.92
CA ALA A 802 18.09 8.59 23.66
C ALA A 802 16.87 9.49 23.75
N THR A 803 16.89 10.58 23.00
CA THR A 803 15.78 11.52 22.95
C THR A 803 15.27 11.61 21.52
N THR A 804 13.98 11.38 21.33
CA THR A 804 13.34 11.52 20.03
C THR A 804 13.20 12.99 19.65
N LYS A 805 12.83 13.26 18.39
CA LYS A 805 12.57 14.63 17.92
C LYS A 805 11.42 15.33 18.65
N LEU A 806 10.49 14.57 19.24
CA LEU A 806 9.43 15.08 20.12
C LEU A 806 9.90 15.36 21.56
N GLY A 807 11.18 15.13 21.88
CA GLY A 807 11.70 15.28 23.23
C GLY A 807 11.37 14.10 24.16
N VAL A 808 10.91 12.97 23.61
CA VAL A 808 10.61 11.77 24.41
C VAL A 808 11.91 11.03 24.71
N HIS A 809 12.17 10.79 25.99
CA HIS A 809 13.30 9.98 26.45
C HIS A 809 12.96 8.50 26.37
N PHE A 810 13.87 7.69 25.81
CA PHE A 810 13.66 6.26 25.66
C PHE A 810 14.97 5.48 25.70
N ALA A 811 14.84 4.17 25.98
CA ALA A 811 15.93 3.23 25.86
C ALA A 811 16.13 2.88 24.37
N PRO A 812 17.30 3.20 23.76
CA PRO A 812 17.56 2.87 22.37
C PRO A 812 17.68 1.34 22.18
N PRO A 813 17.41 0.80 20.98
CA PRO A 813 17.68 -0.60 20.62
C PRO A 813 19.10 -1.03 20.98
N VAL A 814 19.37 -2.26 21.41
CA VAL A 814 20.74 -2.78 21.69
C VAL A 814 21.62 -2.82 20.43
N VAL A 815 20.99 -2.95 19.27
CA VAL A 815 21.63 -2.90 17.94
C VAL A 815 20.95 -1.79 17.16
N SER A 816 21.74 -0.93 16.52
CA SER A 816 21.21 0.18 15.72
C SER A 816 20.42 -0.35 14.52
N PRO A 817 19.20 0.16 14.28
CA PRO A 817 18.54 0.02 12.99
C PRO A 817 19.36 0.64 11.85
N GLN A 818 19.08 0.21 10.62
CA GLN A 818 19.79 0.59 9.40
C GLN A 818 19.74 2.11 9.11
N LEU A 819 18.62 2.79 9.37
CA LEU A 819 18.45 4.23 9.11
C LEU A 819 18.27 5.07 10.38
N ALA A 820 18.85 4.64 11.51
CA ALA A 820 18.73 5.38 12.77
C ALA A 820 19.53 6.70 12.74
N GLU A 821 18.89 7.80 12.38
CA GLU A 821 19.35 9.15 12.69
C GLU A 821 19.04 9.47 14.17
N LEU A 822 20.02 9.34 15.07
CA LEU A 822 19.84 9.74 16.47
C LEU A 822 20.43 11.13 16.74
N PRO A 823 19.60 12.12 17.12
CA PRO A 823 20.10 13.38 17.64
C PRO A 823 20.73 13.15 19.03
N ASN A 824 21.98 13.55 19.20
CA ASN A 824 22.68 13.67 20.49
C ASN A 824 23.14 12.41 21.25
N THR A 825 23.34 11.24 20.63
CA THR A 825 24.13 10.19 21.31
C THR A 825 25.63 10.47 21.17
N SER A 826 26.31 10.80 22.27
CA SER A 826 27.77 10.96 22.36
C SER A 826 28.56 9.65 22.14
N GLY A 827 27.88 8.55 21.82
CA GLY A 827 28.47 7.28 21.42
C GLY A 827 28.07 6.98 19.98
N LYS A 828 29.07 6.83 19.10
CA LYS A 828 28.86 6.34 17.73
C LYS A 828 28.32 4.91 17.83
N TRP A 829 27.03 4.75 17.58
CA TRP A 829 26.46 3.45 17.27
C TRP A 829 27.18 2.88 16.05
N ASP A 830 27.23 1.55 15.95
CA ASP A 830 27.78 0.88 14.78
C ASP A 830 26.85 1.10 13.58
N GLN A 831 27.02 2.24 12.91
CA GLN A 831 26.30 2.66 11.71
C GLN A 831 26.68 1.81 10.48
N SER A 832 27.55 0.81 10.61
CA SER A 832 27.89 -0.09 9.51
C SER A 832 26.82 -1.16 9.26
N GLY A 833 25.83 -1.27 10.14
CA GLY A 833 24.78 -2.32 10.12
C GLY A 833 25.33 -3.76 10.06
N GLN A 834 26.56 -3.98 10.50
CA GLN A 834 27.19 -5.32 10.52
C GLN A 834 26.64 -6.22 11.64
N SER A 835 25.87 -5.66 12.58
CA SER A 835 25.32 -6.34 13.74
C SER A 835 23.91 -6.86 13.47
N ALA A 836 23.65 -8.12 13.81
CA ALA A 836 22.35 -8.73 13.58
C ALA A 836 21.27 -8.18 14.52
N MET A 837 20.07 -7.97 13.99
CA MET A 837 18.90 -7.48 14.71
C MET A 837 18.59 -8.36 15.94
N GLN A 838 18.13 -7.70 17.00
CA GLN A 838 17.73 -8.34 18.25
C GLN A 838 16.32 -7.90 18.59
N LEU A 839 15.39 -8.85 18.57
CA LEU A 839 13.95 -8.60 18.57
C LEU A 839 13.25 -9.44 19.63
N HIS A 840 12.09 -8.98 20.08
CA HIS A 840 11.18 -9.76 20.92
C HIS A 840 9.74 -9.50 20.49
N TYR A 841 8.84 -10.42 20.81
CA TYR A 841 7.41 -10.21 20.59
C TYR A 841 6.83 -9.29 21.66
N VAL A 842 6.02 -8.34 21.20
CA VAL A 842 5.21 -7.46 22.05
C VAL A 842 3.85 -8.13 22.22
N ASP A 843 3.35 -8.13 23.45
CA ASP A 843 2.10 -8.80 23.84
C ASP A 843 1.98 -10.25 23.31
N PRO A 844 2.98 -11.13 23.58
CA PRO A 844 2.92 -12.50 23.10
C PRO A 844 1.66 -13.19 23.64
N PRO A 845 1.03 -14.05 22.82
CA PRO A 845 -0.20 -14.73 23.19
C PRO A 845 0.04 -15.57 24.45
N SER A 846 -1.00 -15.76 25.28
CA SER A 846 -0.87 -16.59 26.48
C SER A 846 -0.32 -17.97 26.09
N PRO A 847 0.69 -18.51 26.80
CA PRO A 847 1.27 -19.81 26.47
C PRO A 847 0.16 -20.85 26.44
N GLY A 848 -0.21 -21.31 25.24
CA GLY A 848 -1.25 -22.31 25.10
C GLY A 848 -0.85 -23.55 25.89
N ASP A 849 -1.78 -24.12 26.66
CA ASP A 849 -1.64 -25.51 27.07
C ASP A 849 -1.52 -26.31 25.78
N VAL A 850 -0.32 -26.81 25.47
CA VAL A 850 -0.07 -27.59 24.25
C VAL A 850 -0.92 -28.87 24.33
N ILE A 851 -2.14 -28.81 23.83
CA ILE A 851 -3.01 -29.98 23.66
C ILE A 851 -2.37 -30.81 22.54
N GLY A 852 -1.55 -31.80 22.91
CA GLY A 852 -1.15 -32.83 21.95
C GLY A 852 0.14 -33.59 22.18
N VAL A 853 1.11 -33.09 22.96
CA VAL A 853 2.28 -33.91 23.32
C VAL A 853 1.99 -34.54 24.67
N ARG A 854 1.37 -35.73 24.66
CA ARG A 854 1.40 -36.59 25.86
C ARG A 854 2.86 -36.71 26.30
N PRO A 855 3.25 -36.24 27.50
CA PRO A 855 4.53 -36.65 28.03
C PRO A 855 4.43 -38.16 28.17
N GLY A 856 5.30 -38.88 27.45
CA GLY A 856 5.44 -40.32 27.59
C GLY A 856 5.46 -40.69 29.08
N PRO A 857 4.86 -41.83 29.47
CA PRO A 857 4.52 -42.10 30.86
C PRO A 857 5.71 -41.78 31.76
N LYS A 858 5.54 -40.76 32.62
CA LYS A 858 6.54 -40.37 33.60
C LYS A 858 6.93 -41.65 34.34
N ARG A 859 8.15 -42.14 34.10
CA ARG A 859 8.73 -43.20 34.92
C ARG A 859 8.69 -42.70 36.36
N ALA A 860 7.78 -43.28 37.15
CA ALA A 860 7.66 -42.97 38.55
C ALA A 860 9.04 -43.11 39.20
N ARG A 861 9.60 -41.97 39.62
CA ARG A 861 10.84 -41.89 40.37
C ARG A 861 10.54 -42.57 41.71
N LYS A 862 10.94 -43.84 41.85
CA LYS A 862 10.83 -44.58 43.11
C LYS A 862 11.67 -43.85 44.17
N THR A 863 11.01 -43.06 44.99
CA THR A 863 11.49 -42.67 46.31
C THR A 863 11.61 -43.91 47.17
N THR A 864 12.83 -44.40 47.37
CA THR A 864 13.17 -45.38 48.40
C THR A 864 13.01 -44.73 49.77
N THR A 865 11.89 -44.97 50.42
CA THR A 865 11.76 -44.82 51.88
C THR A 865 11.78 -46.21 52.50
N ALA A 866 12.77 -46.42 53.37
CA ALA A 866 12.92 -47.60 54.19
C ALA A 866 11.75 -47.72 55.17
N LYS A 867 11.13 -48.90 55.25
CA LYS A 867 10.47 -49.37 56.47
C LYS A 867 10.57 -50.89 56.57
N GLN A 868 11.07 -51.32 57.72
CA GLN A 868 11.20 -52.68 58.19
C GLN A 868 9.84 -53.36 58.39
N GLY A 869 9.81 -54.69 58.20
CA GLY A 869 8.99 -55.59 59.00
C GLY A 869 7.88 -56.34 58.26
N GLY A 870 7.91 -57.68 58.35
CA GLY A 870 6.71 -58.51 58.25
C GLY A 870 6.77 -59.64 57.22
N ALA A 871 6.90 -60.87 57.71
CA ALA A 871 6.96 -62.11 56.96
C ALA A 871 5.62 -62.57 56.34
N SER A 872 5.66 -63.29 55.20
CA SER A 872 5.36 -64.73 55.12
C SER A 872 4.93 -65.21 53.70
N THR A 873 5.67 -66.22 53.23
CA THR A 873 5.29 -67.46 52.51
C THR A 873 4.40 -67.50 51.25
N ALA A 874 5.00 -68.15 50.22
CA ALA A 874 4.44 -69.10 49.23
C ALA A 874 3.53 -68.54 48.12
N ARG A 875 3.57 -68.95 46.85
CA ARG A 875 3.87 -70.26 46.25
C ARG A 875 4.13 -70.13 44.73
N ARG A 876 4.94 -71.06 44.20
CA ARG A 876 5.27 -71.34 42.77
C ARG A 876 4.07 -71.38 41.81
N THR A 877 4.27 -70.95 40.56
CA THR A 877 4.20 -71.81 39.35
C THR A 877 4.87 -71.13 38.13
N ARG A 878 5.25 -71.95 37.15
CA ARG A 878 6.38 -71.80 36.23
C ARG A 878 5.88 -71.96 34.79
N THR A 879 6.42 -71.16 33.85
CA THR A 879 6.67 -71.40 32.39
C THR A 879 5.49 -71.52 31.39
N PRO A 880 5.70 -71.43 30.04
CA PRO A 880 6.67 -70.63 29.24
C PRO A 880 6.15 -70.07 27.86
N ARG A 881 6.96 -69.16 27.28
CA ARG A 881 7.38 -68.97 25.85
C ARG A 881 6.39 -68.96 24.66
N GLY A 882 6.66 -67.99 23.76
CA GLY A 882 6.49 -68.04 22.29
C GLY A 882 5.72 -66.82 21.78
N GLY A 883 6.10 -66.06 20.75
CA GLY A 883 7.20 -66.11 19.78
C GLY A 883 7.15 -64.82 18.94
N GLN A 884 8.26 -64.50 18.29
CA GLN A 884 8.43 -63.39 17.35
C GLN A 884 7.68 -63.66 16.02
N SER A 885 7.12 -62.60 15.44
CA SER A 885 7.46 -62.10 14.10
C SER A 885 6.97 -60.67 13.97
#